data_AF-A0A224YHK2-F1
#
_entry.id   AF-A0A224YHK2-F1
#
_cell.length_a   1.000
_cell.length_b   1.000
_cell.length_c   1.000
_cell.angle_alpha   90.00
_cell.angle_beta   90.00
_cell.angle_gamma   90.00
#
_symmetry.space_group_name_H-M   'P 1'
#
loop_
_entity.id
_entity.type
_entity.pdbx_description
1 polymer ?
#
loop_
_entity_poly.entity_id
_entity_poly.type
_entity_poly.pdbx_seq_one_letter_code
_entity_poly.pdbx_strand_id
1 'polypeptide(L)'
;MAEGDVAKLQRHLSLLREEYVKLQARYADVERKYNVAVAASGNAGSDSFVSRLLKTVASLFDQELYSDLTVQLNGKSVRAHKFVLSCRSQTWGVGNLADVDTLDLTDIQPDVGLVLLRWVYTDQMESGLQDGFLLDLMKTAKRFSLDSLLSRCEEALVSSVNVKNCVRYYQLADEIGAHNLQHHCSELISNHWNDFGSEDFAHMSAPLLYSMFKAKTRYPLHTAIRTHREDVVFLYLIEFDSLLPGKLNELDDTGQLPLDLALSSRQEGIASTLLNHRADVNATDFKGHTLLHKAIERGDEFSALFLVEHNASVELAVPLKKETALHMVAGFEGSRESAEGMVRVAACLLKHGADVNAQDSNGNTPVHRSIEAKNMGVFCLLLESQAVNLELRNNDQHTPLGFALHFGDGPYGRESFAGRLADRGASLDAVSKITGDSQLHLVARAGNEDAGIFLAERGAQCNISNNKGETPLHAACQAGLARLVQTLLEHGADPNKQTLGSAADDEDARYLETPLHRAVLNKHVEAVRSILRHKELAVKTPGAGLLIANLNLKNSKDETALSLSLELGLHDMARELLGAGASLDVVDAEGLSLLHRAILHQDTAGAIFLLDQGADLNLRTQDGESPLQLAIKRHLPAVVKALCERGADMLITDEASSCKSALWLALEGGQEDVASVLVQYGCDTDCWSEGPGGCYQTLLHRAIDENNDSVACFLVRSGCDLNSPRRPGPHGEGDEEAFDGQTPLHLSCAWSLEPVVQTLIEHNADVNAQDSEGRTPLHVAISNQNSVIISLLLAHPAINLSLRDKQGLTPFAMAMTTRNNKAAETIIAREPTAPEQYDNRGRNFLHVAIQKSDIESVLFLLSIHVNIHSRTQDASQLTPLHLAVEAGSEMIVRNLILAGANVNDLTLQKQTALHLAAAKDHSAICSVLIENNIDYDLADSGINNALHVACLKGHLATCRVLLTESRINAEAVNMRGQNPLHVLCQHGKENAAAIFELFLECMPQYPINKPDIEGNSPLLLAYMQGNGNLCRSLVRAGACLGACNQAGVNIFNYQVATKQLLVRLLDFLPKEPPWSDGDICLECGNKFGIKTRKHHCRHCGRILCAKCSEKDIPILKFNLNKPVRVCGVCFDVLTLGASAT
;
A
#
# COMPACT_ATOMS: atom_id res chain seq x y z
N MET A 1 27.31 -2.43 -61.20
CA MET A 1 28.32 -3.50 -61.36
C MET A 1 29.50 -2.91 -62.10
N ALA A 2 30.70 -2.92 -61.53
CA ALA A 2 31.88 -2.51 -62.28
C ALA A 2 33.13 -3.24 -61.77
N GLU A 3 33.49 -4.25 -62.57
CA GLU A 3 34.81 -4.86 -62.76
C GLU A 3 35.41 -5.75 -61.66
N GLY A 4 35.32 -5.38 -60.38
CA GLY A 4 35.99 -6.15 -59.30
C GLY A 4 35.42 -7.56 -59.06
N ASP A 5 34.09 -7.66 -58.94
CA ASP A 5 33.43 -8.93 -58.61
C ASP A 5 33.29 -9.87 -59.82
N VAL A 6 33.28 -9.32 -61.04
CA VAL A 6 33.23 -10.10 -62.29
C VAL A 6 34.56 -10.84 -62.53
N ALA A 7 35.70 -10.20 -62.20
CA ALA A 7 37.02 -10.82 -62.33
C ALA A 7 37.25 -11.97 -61.32
N LYS A 8 36.70 -11.86 -60.10
CA LYS A 8 36.74 -12.94 -59.09
C LYS A 8 35.89 -14.15 -59.51
N LEU A 9 34.68 -13.92 -60.05
CA LEU A 9 33.82 -14.99 -60.55
C LEU A 9 34.41 -15.70 -61.78
N GLN A 10 35.09 -14.97 -62.67
CA GLN A 10 35.77 -15.58 -63.82
C GLN A 10 36.93 -16.51 -63.43
N ARG A 11 37.71 -16.18 -62.38
CA ARG A 11 38.77 -17.06 -61.85
C ARG A 11 38.23 -18.33 -61.19
N HIS A 12 37.08 -18.26 -60.52
CA HIS A 12 36.44 -19.46 -59.96
C HIS A 12 35.86 -20.38 -61.05
N LEU A 13 35.29 -19.82 -62.12
CA LEU A 13 34.79 -20.59 -63.27
C LEU A 13 35.89 -21.31 -64.05
N SER A 14 37.10 -20.73 -64.16
CA SER A 14 38.23 -21.41 -64.82
C SER A 14 38.74 -22.61 -64.04
N LEU A 15 38.83 -22.50 -62.71
CA LEU A 15 39.27 -23.61 -61.84
C LEU A 15 38.28 -24.78 -61.85
N LEU A 16 36.97 -24.50 -61.86
CA LEU A 16 35.94 -25.55 -61.98
C LEU A 16 35.97 -26.27 -63.33
N ARG A 17 36.35 -25.60 -64.42
CA ARG A 17 36.49 -26.25 -65.74
C ARG A 17 37.69 -27.21 -65.80
N GLU A 18 38.80 -26.89 -65.14
CA GLU A 18 39.97 -27.78 -65.08
C GLU A 18 39.68 -29.08 -64.31
N GLU A 19 38.95 -29.00 -63.21
CA GLU A 19 38.53 -30.18 -62.42
C GLU A 19 37.60 -31.12 -63.22
N TYR A 20 36.66 -30.57 -63.99
CA TYR A 20 35.72 -31.36 -64.80
C TYR A 20 36.42 -32.18 -65.91
N VAL A 21 37.45 -31.62 -66.55
CA VAL A 21 38.21 -32.32 -67.61
C VAL A 21 39.01 -33.50 -67.04
N LYS A 22 39.58 -33.38 -65.84
CA LYS A 22 40.30 -34.48 -65.18
C LYS A 22 39.37 -35.65 -64.83
N LEU A 23 38.11 -35.37 -64.50
CA LEU A 23 37.12 -36.39 -64.16
C LEU A 23 36.70 -37.23 -65.38
N GLN A 24 36.51 -36.60 -66.55
CA GLN A 24 36.18 -37.31 -67.80
C GLN A 24 37.28 -38.27 -68.26
N ALA A 25 38.56 -37.90 -68.09
CA ALA A 25 39.68 -38.76 -68.47
C ALA A 25 39.74 -40.07 -67.64
N ARG A 26 39.37 -40.02 -66.36
CA ARG A 26 39.33 -41.22 -65.50
C ARG A 26 38.19 -42.17 -65.85
N TYR A 27 37.04 -41.68 -66.31
CA TYR A 27 35.91 -42.52 -66.69
C TYR A 27 36.23 -43.42 -67.91
N ALA A 28 36.87 -42.86 -68.95
CA ALA A 28 37.23 -43.61 -70.15
C ALA A 28 38.24 -44.74 -69.91
N ASP A 29 39.13 -44.57 -68.92
CA ASP A 29 40.14 -45.56 -68.57
C ASP A 29 39.57 -46.77 -67.80
N VAL A 30 38.46 -46.57 -67.08
CA VAL A 30 37.73 -47.63 -66.37
C VAL A 30 36.94 -48.51 -67.35
N GLU A 31 36.34 -47.92 -68.38
CA GLU A 31 35.55 -48.65 -69.39
C GLU A 31 36.40 -49.63 -70.23
N ARG A 32 37.65 -49.25 -70.57
CA ARG A 32 38.59 -50.18 -71.24
C ARG A 32 38.92 -51.41 -70.40
N LYS A 33 39.10 -51.23 -69.08
CA LYS A 33 39.47 -52.31 -68.17
C LYS A 33 38.33 -53.32 -68.00
N TYR A 34 37.07 -52.86 -68.06
CA TYR A 34 35.89 -53.73 -68.00
C TYR A 34 35.77 -54.68 -69.21
N ASN A 35 36.02 -54.19 -70.43
CA ASN A 35 35.91 -55.02 -71.65
C ASN A 35 36.97 -56.14 -71.75
N VAL A 36 38.16 -55.92 -71.19
CA VAL A 36 39.20 -56.95 -71.09
C VAL A 36 38.83 -58.02 -70.06
N ALA A 37 38.11 -57.65 -68.99
CA ALA A 37 37.64 -58.57 -67.95
C ALA A 37 36.47 -59.47 -68.43
N VAL A 38 35.65 -59.01 -69.37
CA VAL A 38 34.56 -59.82 -69.97
C VAL A 38 35.10 -60.92 -70.90
N ALA A 39 36.25 -60.70 -71.56
CA ALA A 39 36.95 -61.75 -72.30
C ALA A 39 37.54 -62.85 -71.39
N ALA A 40 37.69 -62.58 -70.09
CA ALA A 40 38.24 -63.49 -69.09
C ALA A 40 37.18 -64.28 -68.28
N SER A 41 35.87 -64.03 -68.48
CA SER A 41 34.78 -64.59 -67.64
C SER A 41 33.86 -65.61 -68.31
N GLY A 42 34.32 -66.28 -69.37
CA GLY A 42 33.96 -67.68 -69.62
C GLY A 42 32.52 -68.03 -69.99
N ASN A 43 31.70 -67.11 -70.52
CA ASN A 43 30.39 -67.49 -71.09
C ASN A 43 30.50 -67.64 -72.63
N ALA A 44 31.10 -68.76 -73.06
CA ALA A 44 31.27 -69.09 -74.47
C ALA A 44 30.19 -70.09 -74.92
N GLY A 45 29.43 -69.70 -75.96
CA GLY A 45 28.48 -70.57 -76.64
C GLY A 45 29.10 -71.90 -77.10
N SER A 46 28.31 -72.95 -76.99
CA SER A 46 28.64 -74.37 -76.91
C SER A 46 29.20 -75.06 -78.16
N ASP A 47 29.97 -74.38 -79.01
CA ASP A 47 30.50 -75.01 -80.23
C ASP A 47 31.87 -74.48 -80.70
N SER A 48 32.76 -74.19 -79.74
CA SER A 48 34.16 -73.82 -80.04
C SER A 48 35.06 -75.06 -80.21
N PHE A 49 36.09 -74.98 -81.07
CA PHE A 49 37.06 -76.07 -81.30
C PHE A 49 37.65 -76.64 -79.99
N VAL A 50 37.99 -75.75 -79.05
CA VAL A 50 38.54 -76.11 -77.72
C VAL A 50 37.54 -76.93 -76.90
N SER A 51 36.25 -76.60 -76.95
CA SER A 51 35.21 -77.34 -76.22
C SER A 51 34.98 -78.76 -76.76
N ARG A 52 35.13 -78.99 -78.08
CA ARG A 52 35.08 -80.33 -78.68
C ARG A 52 36.32 -81.15 -78.34
N LEU A 53 37.51 -80.53 -78.37
CA LEU A 53 38.77 -81.17 -77.99
C LEU A 53 38.76 -81.64 -76.53
N LEU A 54 38.29 -80.79 -75.60
CA LEU A 54 38.16 -81.13 -74.18
C LEU A 54 37.16 -82.27 -73.95
N LYS A 55 36.03 -82.29 -74.67
CA LYS A 55 35.07 -83.42 -74.63
C LYS A 55 35.70 -84.73 -75.12
N THR A 56 36.48 -84.69 -76.19
CA THR A 56 37.20 -85.88 -76.67
C THR A 56 38.27 -86.36 -75.69
N VAL A 57 39.08 -85.46 -75.09
CA VAL A 57 40.08 -85.85 -74.09
C VAL A 57 39.42 -86.43 -72.84
N ALA A 58 38.33 -85.84 -72.36
CA ALA A 58 37.57 -86.39 -71.23
C ALA A 58 36.98 -87.78 -71.53
N SER A 59 36.56 -88.04 -72.78
CA SER A 59 36.02 -89.35 -73.19
C SER A 59 37.07 -90.47 -73.31
N LEU A 60 38.37 -90.14 -73.33
CA LEU A 60 39.47 -91.10 -73.41
C LEU A 60 39.88 -91.68 -72.04
N PHE A 61 39.27 -91.25 -70.94
CA PHE A 61 39.56 -91.78 -69.61
C PHE A 61 39.21 -93.28 -69.54
N ASP A 62 40.21 -94.10 -69.20
CA ASP A 62 40.10 -95.57 -69.07
C ASP A 62 39.57 -96.31 -70.32
N GLN A 63 39.83 -95.74 -71.51
CA GLN A 63 39.51 -96.36 -72.80
C GLN A 63 40.77 -96.96 -73.45
N GLU A 64 40.61 -98.03 -74.24
CA GLU A 64 41.71 -98.66 -75.01
C GLU A 64 42.10 -97.86 -76.26
N LEU A 65 41.21 -96.98 -76.74
CA LEU A 65 41.43 -96.17 -77.93
C LEU A 65 42.57 -95.17 -77.69
N TYR A 66 43.70 -95.36 -78.38
CA TYR A 66 44.92 -94.55 -78.31
C TYR A 66 45.71 -94.64 -76.99
N SER A 67 45.43 -95.61 -76.13
CA SER A 67 46.17 -95.78 -74.87
C SER A 67 47.61 -96.24 -75.12
N ASP A 68 48.58 -95.52 -74.57
CA ASP A 68 50.02 -95.76 -74.70
C ASP A 68 50.72 -95.91 -73.33
N LEU A 69 49.96 -95.89 -72.22
CA LEU A 69 50.45 -96.07 -70.85
C LEU A 69 49.43 -96.84 -70.00
N THR A 70 49.92 -97.61 -69.02
CA THR A 70 49.08 -98.22 -67.97
C THR A 70 49.49 -97.70 -66.59
N VAL A 71 48.54 -97.27 -65.77
CA VAL A 71 48.81 -96.80 -64.41
C VAL A 71 48.34 -97.85 -63.42
N GLN A 72 49.25 -98.30 -62.57
CA GLN A 72 49.00 -99.34 -61.58
C GLN A 72 48.74 -98.69 -60.22
N LEU A 73 47.51 -98.86 -59.73
CA LEU A 73 47.11 -98.52 -58.37
C LEU A 73 46.97 -99.82 -57.56
N ASN A 74 47.07 -99.72 -56.24
CA ASN A 74 46.95 -100.88 -55.36
C ASN A 74 45.56 -101.54 -55.54
N GLY A 75 45.49 -102.65 -56.30
CA GLY A 75 44.27 -103.39 -56.62
C GLY A 75 43.53 -103.02 -57.92
N LYS A 76 43.96 -102.01 -58.70
CA LYS A 76 43.33 -101.62 -59.99
C LYS A 76 44.35 -101.13 -61.02
N SER A 77 44.18 -101.50 -62.29
CA SER A 77 44.98 -101.00 -63.40
C SER A 77 44.12 -100.13 -64.30
N VAL A 78 44.54 -98.87 -64.54
CA VAL A 78 43.81 -97.88 -65.34
C VAL A 78 44.56 -97.61 -66.64
N ARG A 79 43.84 -97.54 -67.77
CA ARG A 79 44.46 -97.17 -69.07
C ARG A 79 44.65 -95.66 -69.14
N ALA A 80 45.85 -95.23 -69.52
CA ALA A 80 46.24 -93.84 -69.56
C ALA A 80 46.95 -93.47 -70.86
N HIS A 81 47.12 -92.16 -71.04
CA HIS A 81 47.60 -91.53 -72.25
C HIS A 81 48.73 -90.57 -71.88
N LYS A 82 49.94 -90.83 -72.37
CA LYS A 82 51.17 -90.07 -72.03
C LYS A 82 51.00 -88.57 -72.33
N PHE A 83 50.30 -88.24 -73.41
CA PHE A 83 50.07 -86.84 -73.78
C PHE A 83 49.19 -86.08 -72.78
N VAL A 84 48.19 -86.72 -72.17
CA VAL A 84 47.29 -86.05 -71.20
C VAL A 84 48.01 -85.75 -69.90
N LEU A 85 48.80 -86.71 -69.40
CA LEU A 85 49.59 -86.56 -68.17
C LEU A 85 50.68 -85.49 -68.33
N SER A 86 51.36 -85.46 -69.47
CA SER A 86 52.40 -84.47 -69.76
C SER A 86 51.90 -83.04 -69.91
N CYS A 87 50.64 -82.84 -70.32
CA CYS A 87 50.03 -81.52 -70.34
C CYS A 87 49.68 -80.99 -68.94
N ARG A 88 49.57 -81.84 -67.91
CA ARG A 88 49.07 -81.45 -66.58
C ARG A 88 50.15 -81.18 -65.55
N SER A 89 51.29 -81.83 -65.66
CA SER A 89 52.43 -81.56 -64.78
C SER A 89 53.74 -81.61 -65.52
N GLN A 90 54.66 -80.73 -65.12
CA GLN A 90 56.05 -80.77 -65.56
C GLN A 90 56.78 -82.04 -65.06
N THR A 91 56.30 -82.69 -63.99
CA THR A 91 56.87 -83.96 -63.49
C THR A 91 56.57 -85.14 -64.42
N TRP A 92 55.49 -85.05 -65.21
CA TRP A 92 55.04 -86.05 -66.18
C TRP A 92 55.40 -85.65 -67.62
N GLY A 93 56.45 -84.86 -67.84
CA GLY A 93 56.84 -84.36 -69.16
C GLY A 93 57.21 -85.44 -70.20
N VAL A 94 57.20 -85.03 -71.48
CA VAL A 94 57.41 -85.91 -72.67
C VAL A 94 58.71 -86.73 -72.59
N GLY A 95 59.77 -86.20 -71.96
CA GLY A 95 61.05 -86.91 -71.80
C GLY A 95 61.06 -87.99 -70.69
N ASN A 96 60.20 -87.89 -69.68
CA ASN A 96 60.17 -88.84 -68.55
C ASN A 96 59.25 -90.04 -68.82
N LEU A 97 58.25 -89.87 -69.68
CA LEU A 97 57.25 -90.90 -70.00
C LEU A 97 57.48 -91.58 -71.35
N ALA A 98 58.48 -91.15 -72.14
CA ALA A 98 58.73 -91.69 -73.48
C ALA A 98 58.92 -93.23 -73.47
N ASP A 99 59.79 -93.74 -72.61
CA ASP A 99 60.19 -95.16 -72.54
C ASP A 99 59.44 -95.99 -71.47
N VAL A 100 58.39 -95.42 -70.86
CA VAL A 100 57.66 -96.05 -69.75
C VAL A 100 56.30 -96.57 -70.21
N ASP A 101 56.07 -97.87 -70.09
CA ASP A 101 54.79 -98.50 -70.48
C ASP A 101 53.84 -98.71 -69.29
N THR A 102 54.39 -98.71 -68.07
CA THR A 102 53.67 -98.90 -66.80
C THR A 102 54.13 -97.86 -65.77
N LEU A 103 53.19 -97.10 -65.19
CA LEU A 103 53.44 -96.15 -64.10
C LEU A 103 52.91 -96.72 -62.78
N ASP A 104 53.79 -97.00 -61.82
CA ASP A 104 53.43 -97.54 -60.52
C ASP A 104 53.11 -96.40 -59.51
N LEU A 105 51.89 -96.43 -58.97
CA LEU A 105 51.38 -95.51 -57.95
C LEU A 105 50.77 -96.28 -56.75
N THR A 106 51.29 -97.47 -56.44
CA THR A 106 50.81 -98.35 -55.36
C THR A 106 50.99 -97.79 -53.94
N ASP A 107 51.88 -96.81 -53.76
CA ASP A 107 52.18 -96.09 -52.52
C ASP A 107 51.13 -95.03 -52.15
N ILE A 108 50.18 -94.76 -53.04
CA ILE A 108 49.07 -93.82 -52.83
C ILE A 108 47.78 -94.61 -52.56
N GLN A 109 46.90 -94.09 -51.69
CA GLN A 109 45.58 -94.69 -51.50
C GLN A 109 44.84 -94.78 -52.84
N PRO A 110 44.26 -95.94 -53.19
CA PRO A 110 43.74 -96.20 -54.52
C PRO A 110 42.63 -95.21 -54.92
N ASP A 111 41.83 -94.75 -53.95
CA ASP A 111 40.77 -93.77 -54.19
C ASP A 111 41.32 -92.36 -54.47
N VAL A 112 42.37 -91.94 -53.75
CA VAL A 112 43.09 -90.66 -54.00
C VAL A 112 43.74 -90.70 -55.39
N GLY A 113 44.40 -91.81 -55.74
CA GLY A 113 45.02 -92.01 -57.05
C GLY A 113 44.01 -92.02 -58.20
N LEU A 114 42.83 -92.61 -58.01
CA LEU A 114 41.78 -92.63 -59.04
C LEU A 114 41.16 -91.25 -59.25
N VAL A 115 40.89 -90.50 -58.17
CA VAL A 115 40.37 -89.12 -58.26
C VAL A 115 41.39 -88.18 -58.90
N LEU A 116 42.68 -88.34 -58.57
CA LEU A 116 43.79 -87.62 -59.21
C LEU A 116 43.80 -87.86 -60.72
N LEU A 117 43.77 -89.12 -61.15
CA LEU A 117 43.78 -89.49 -62.57
C LEU A 117 42.51 -89.02 -63.28
N ARG A 118 41.34 -89.13 -62.65
CA ARG A 118 40.08 -88.62 -63.22
C ARG A 118 40.13 -87.11 -63.39
N TRP A 119 40.68 -86.39 -62.43
CA TRP A 119 40.85 -84.94 -62.52
C TRP A 119 41.80 -84.55 -63.66
N VAL A 120 42.91 -85.28 -63.86
CA VAL A 120 43.85 -85.06 -64.97
C VAL A 120 43.13 -85.03 -66.33
N TYR A 121 42.16 -85.94 -66.53
CA TYR A 121 41.39 -86.06 -67.78
C TYR A 121 40.20 -85.12 -67.88
N THR A 122 39.49 -84.88 -66.78
CA THR A 122 38.18 -84.19 -66.82
C THR A 122 38.23 -82.74 -66.35
N ASP A 123 39.30 -82.33 -65.67
CA ASP A 123 39.40 -81.07 -64.92
C ASP A 123 38.30 -80.86 -63.86
N GLN A 124 37.53 -81.89 -63.53
CA GLN A 124 36.42 -81.81 -62.60
C GLN A 124 36.77 -82.54 -61.30
N MET A 125 36.47 -81.91 -60.17
CA MET A 125 36.52 -82.54 -58.86
C MET A 125 35.12 -82.98 -58.45
N GLU A 126 35.03 -84.12 -57.77
CA GLU A 126 33.78 -84.57 -57.15
C GLU A 126 33.47 -83.70 -55.92
N SER A 127 32.23 -83.22 -55.82
CA SER A 127 31.77 -82.45 -54.67
C SER A 127 31.50 -83.39 -53.48
N GLY A 128 32.04 -83.05 -52.29
CA GLY A 128 31.74 -83.74 -51.03
C GLY A 128 32.83 -84.67 -50.45
N LEU A 129 34.11 -84.44 -50.76
CA LEU A 129 35.23 -85.20 -50.18
C LEU A 129 35.48 -84.85 -48.70
N GLN A 130 35.92 -85.81 -47.90
CA GLN A 130 36.26 -85.60 -46.47
C GLN A 130 37.55 -84.80 -46.29
N ASP A 131 37.66 -84.00 -45.23
CA ASP A 131 38.83 -83.14 -44.95
C ASP A 131 40.15 -83.93 -44.85
N GLY A 132 40.12 -85.11 -44.23
CA GLY A 132 41.32 -85.97 -44.14
C GLY A 132 41.79 -86.45 -45.52
N PHE A 133 40.84 -86.76 -46.40
CA PHE A 133 41.12 -87.17 -47.77
C PHE A 133 41.64 -86.00 -48.61
N LEU A 134 41.08 -84.79 -48.43
CA LEU A 134 41.55 -83.56 -49.07
C LEU A 134 43.00 -83.23 -48.66
N LEU A 135 43.36 -83.40 -47.39
CA LEU A 135 44.74 -83.19 -46.92
C LEU A 135 45.73 -84.19 -47.54
N ASP A 136 45.35 -85.46 -47.66
CA ASP A 136 46.19 -86.46 -48.33
C ASP A 136 46.25 -86.25 -49.85
N LEU A 137 45.17 -85.75 -50.45
CA LEU A 137 45.16 -85.29 -51.84
C LEU A 137 46.04 -84.05 -52.05
N MET A 138 46.10 -83.11 -51.10
CA MET A 138 47.01 -81.96 -51.15
C MET A 138 48.48 -82.38 -51.04
N LYS A 139 48.81 -83.31 -50.13
CA LYS A 139 50.18 -83.85 -50.01
C LYS A 139 50.61 -84.54 -51.31
N THR A 140 49.73 -85.31 -51.94
CA THR A 140 50.02 -85.98 -53.22
C THR A 140 50.05 -84.99 -54.38
N ALA A 141 49.17 -83.99 -54.42
CA ALA A 141 49.20 -82.90 -55.40
C ALA A 141 50.51 -82.11 -55.32
N LYS A 142 50.99 -81.81 -54.12
CA LYS A 142 52.30 -81.15 -53.90
C LYS A 142 53.45 -82.04 -54.38
N ARG A 143 53.41 -83.35 -54.10
CA ARG A 143 54.42 -84.32 -54.56
C ARG A 143 54.58 -84.32 -56.08
N PHE A 144 53.50 -84.15 -56.83
CA PHE A 144 53.53 -84.13 -58.31
C PHE A 144 53.44 -82.72 -58.91
N SER A 145 53.64 -81.67 -58.10
CA SER A 145 53.60 -80.26 -58.52
C SER A 145 52.34 -79.86 -59.30
N LEU A 146 51.18 -80.32 -58.83
CA LEU A 146 49.87 -80.02 -59.41
C LEU A 146 49.27 -78.79 -58.72
N ASP A 147 49.79 -77.60 -59.04
CA ASP A 147 49.43 -76.35 -58.34
C ASP A 147 47.94 -76.00 -58.47
N SER A 148 47.34 -76.26 -59.64
CA SER A 148 45.91 -76.02 -59.88
C SER A 148 45.01 -76.96 -59.07
N LEU A 149 45.45 -78.18 -58.78
CA LEU A 149 44.73 -79.11 -57.90
C LEU A 149 44.89 -78.69 -56.44
N LEU A 150 46.09 -78.25 -56.05
CA LEU A 150 46.39 -77.77 -54.71
C LEU A 150 45.56 -76.53 -54.36
N SER A 151 45.47 -75.54 -55.25
CA SER A 151 44.61 -74.36 -55.05
C SER A 151 43.13 -74.72 -54.93
N ARG A 152 42.63 -75.69 -55.71
CA ARG A 152 41.24 -76.14 -55.58
C ARG A 152 40.97 -76.92 -54.29
N CYS A 153 41.95 -77.68 -53.81
CA CYS A 153 41.87 -78.33 -52.50
C CYS A 153 41.93 -77.31 -51.36
N GLU A 154 42.74 -76.25 -51.48
CA GLU A 154 42.76 -75.12 -50.54
C GLU A 154 41.39 -74.44 -50.46
N GLU A 155 40.77 -74.11 -51.60
CA GLU A 155 39.44 -73.51 -51.64
C GLU A 155 38.37 -74.41 -50.98
N ALA A 156 38.46 -75.72 -51.17
CA ALA A 156 37.57 -76.68 -50.51
C ALA A 156 37.80 -76.72 -48.99
N LEU A 157 39.05 -76.73 -48.52
CA LEU A 157 39.40 -76.77 -47.10
C LEU A 157 39.15 -75.46 -46.36
N VAL A 158 39.25 -74.31 -47.03
CA VAL A 158 38.89 -73.01 -46.44
C VAL A 158 37.44 -73.03 -45.93
N SER A 159 36.55 -73.78 -46.59
CA SER A 159 35.16 -73.91 -46.14
C SER A 159 34.97 -74.73 -44.86
N SER A 160 35.96 -75.54 -44.44
CA SER A 160 35.90 -76.40 -43.24
C SER A 160 36.72 -75.91 -42.05
N VAL A 161 37.45 -74.79 -42.19
CA VAL A 161 38.20 -74.17 -41.08
C VAL A 161 37.23 -73.51 -40.09
N ASN A 162 37.41 -73.82 -38.81
CA ASN A 162 36.71 -73.21 -37.67
C ASN A 162 37.68 -72.93 -36.51
N VAL A 163 37.25 -72.20 -35.48
CA VAL A 163 38.11 -71.76 -34.37
C VAL A 163 38.83 -72.93 -33.66
N LYS A 164 38.24 -74.12 -33.59
CA LYS A 164 38.83 -75.28 -32.88
C LYS A 164 39.94 -75.99 -33.66
N ASN A 165 39.86 -76.02 -34.99
CA ASN A 165 40.82 -76.72 -35.84
C ASN A 165 41.85 -75.78 -36.51
N CYS A 166 41.64 -74.47 -36.39
CA CYS A 166 42.43 -73.43 -37.03
C CYS A 166 43.93 -73.45 -36.64
N VAL A 167 44.26 -73.61 -35.36
CA VAL A 167 45.67 -73.64 -34.90
C VAL A 167 46.41 -74.86 -35.48
N ARG A 168 45.73 -76.01 -35.53
CA ARG A 168 46.29 -77.25 -36.13
C ARG A 168 46.47 -77.13 -37.63
N TYR A 169 45.50 -76.54 -38.34
CA TYR A 169 45.61 -76.27 -39.77
C TYR A 169 46.66 -75.20 -40.08
N TYR A 170 46.86 -74.22 -39.20
CA TYR A 170 47.92 -73.22 -39.35
C TYR A 170 49.31 -73.86 -39.30
N GLN A 171 49.55 -74.75 -38.34
CA GLN A 171 50.80 -75.50 -38.25
C GLN A 171 51.03 -76.37 -39.51
N LEU A 172 50.00 -77.11 -39.95
CA LEU A 172 50.09 -77.96 -41.15
C LEU A 172 50.23 -77.16 -42.45
N ALA A 173 49.60 -75.98 -42.54
CA ALA A 173 49.70 -75.11 -43.71
C ALA A 173 51.11 -74.54 -43.87
N ASP A 174 51.79 -74.21 -42.76
CA ASP A 174 53.20 -73.82 -42.77
C ASP A 174 54.10 -74.98 -43.22
N GLU A 175 53.84 -76.21 -42.74
CA GLU A 175 54.57 -77.41 -43.16
C GLU A 175 54.41 -77.74 -44.66
N ILE A 176 53.22 -77.54 -45.24
CA ILE A 176 52.89 -77.92 -46.64
C ILE A 176 53.14 -76.76 -47.63
N GLY A 177 53.31 -75.53 -47.13
CA GLY A 177 53.46 -74.32 -47.96
C GLY A 177 52.15 -73.85 -48.58
N ALA A 178 51.03 -74.04 -47.88
CA ALA A 178 49.69 -73.65 -48.32
C ALA A 178 49.38 -72.21 -47.87
N HIS A 179 49.84 -71.23 -48.65
CA HIS A 179 49.83 -69.82 -48.24
C HIS A 179 48.41 -69.25 -48.04
N ASN A 180 47.43 -69.67 -48.85
CA ASN A 180 46.05 -69.19 -48.69
C ASN A 180 45.41 -69.73 -47.41
N LEU A 181 45.63 -71.01 -47.10
CA LEU A 181 45.13 -71.64 -45.88
C LEU A 181 45.82 -71.07 -44.64
N GLN A 182 47.14 -70.84 -44.70
CA GLN A 182 47.92 -70.22 -43.62
C GLN A 182 47.46 -68.79 -43.35
N HIS A 183 47.23 -67.99 -44.40
CA HIS A 183 46.71 -66.63 -44.26
C HIS A 183 45.31 -66.63 -43.63
N HIS A 184 44.41 -67.49 -44.13
CA HIS A 184 43.05 -67.59 -43.60
C HIS A 184 43.03 -68.05 -42.14
N CYS A 185 43.85 -69.04 -41.78
CA CYS A 185 43.98 -69.48 -40.39
C CYS A 185 44.59 -68.39 -39.50
N SER A 186 45.58 -67.64 -40.00
CA SER A 186 46.17 -66.50 -39.27
C SER A 186 45.16 -65.38 -39.03
N GLU A 187 44.32 -65.06 -40.02
CA GLU A 187 43.25 -64.07 -39.88
C GLU A 187 42.18 -64.52 -38.89
N LEU A 188 41.78 -65.80 -38.92
CA LEU A 188 40.83 -66.35 -37.97
C LEU A 188 41.37 -66.32 -36.54
N ILE A 189 42.63 -66.70 -36.31
CA ILE A 189 43.28 -66.62 -34.99
C ILE A 189 43.36 -65.16 -34.52
N SER A 190 43.68 -64.24 -35.42
CA SER A 190 43.76 -62.80 -35.09
C SER A 190 42.39 -62.21 -34.75
N ASN A 191 41.31 -62.62 -35.43
CA ASN A 191 39.95 -62.12 -35.21
C ASN A 191 39.30 -62.73 -33.94
N HIS A 192 39.68 -63.95 -33.56
CA HIS A 192 39.14 -64.68 -32.41
C HIS A 192 40.16 -64.87 -31.28
N TRP A 193 41.07 -63.90 -31.10
CA TRP A 193 42.18 -64.02 -30.14
C TRP A 193 41.74 -64.30 -28.69
N ASN A 194 40.60 -63.72 -28.28
CA ASN A 194 40.08 -63.84 -26.91
C ASN A 194 39.40 -65.20 -26.65
N ASP A 195 39.16 -66.00 -27.68
CA ASP A 195 38.48 -67.30 -27.57
C ASP A 195 39.48 -68.45 -27.31
N PHE A 196 40.79 -68.18 -27.34
CA PHE A 196 41.85 -69.17 -27.11
C PHE A 196 42.41 -69.11 -25.69
N GLY A 197 42.61 -70.29 -25.09
CA GLY A 197 43.24 -70.46 -23.78
C GLY A 197 44.74 -70.72 -23.85
N SER A 198 45.40 -70.77 -22.69
CA SER A 198 46.82 -71.14 -22.59
C SER A 198 47.11 -72.56 -23.09
N GLU A 199 46.13 -73.47 -23.05
CA GLU A 199 46.27 -74.86 -23.51
C GLU A 199 46.34 -74.98 -25.04
N ASP A 200 45.67 -74.11 -25.79
CA ASP A 200 45.59 -74.19 -27.26
C ASP A 200 46.94 -73.92 -27.94
N PHE A 201 47.83 -73.19 -27.26
CA PHE A 201 49.17 -72.85 -27.73
C PHE A 201 50.30 -73.69 -27.11
N ALA A 202 49.97 -74.60 -26.18
CA ALA A 202 50.97 -75.34 -25.41
C ALA A 202 51.91 -76.21 -26.27
N HIS A 203 51.39 -76.73 -27.39
CA HIS A 203 52.11 -77.62 -28.30
C HIS A 203 52.90 -76.90 -29.41
N MET A 204 52.77 -75.57 -29.52
CA MET A 204 53.48 -74.79 -30.52
C MET A 204 54.90 -74.46 -30.07
N SER A 205 55.85 -74.36 -31.00
CA SER A 205 57.24 -74.01 -30.67
C SER A 205 57.36 -72.53 -30.29
N ALA A 206 58.21 -72.23 -29.29
CA ALA A 206 58.42 -70.87 -28.80
C ALA A 206 58.83 -69.86 -29.90
N PRO A 207 59.69 -70.20 -30.89
CA PRO A 207 60.03 -69.28 -31.98
C PRO A 207 58.87 -68.98 -32.93
N LEU A 208 58.01 -69.96 -33.20
CA LEU A 208 56.83 -69.81 -34.07
C LEU A 208 55.73 -69.00 -33.37
N LEU A 209 55.52 -69.26 -32.09
CA LEU A 209 54.59 -68.48 -31.27
C LEU A 209 55.07 -67.02 -31.13
N TYR A 210 56.37 -66.83 -30.94
CA TYR A 210 56.98 -65.50 -30.87
C TYR A 210 56.91 -64.74 -32.21
N SER A 211 57.17 -65.40 -33.34
CA SER A 211 57.03 -64.78 -34.66
C SER A 211 55.58 -64.41 -34.98
N MET A 212 54.61 -65.24 -34.55
CA MET A 212 53.18 -64.96 -34.64
C MET A 212 52.79 -63.75 -33.77
N PHE A 213 53.24 -63.70 -32.51
CA PHE A 213 52.99 -62.56 -31.63
C PHE A 213 53.59 -61.28 -32.20
N LYS A 214 54.82 -61.32 -32.73
CA LYS A 214 55.48 -60.16 -33.33
C LYS A 214 54.77 -59.66 -34.60
N ALA A 215 54.23 -60.56 -35.41
CA ALA A 215 53.58 -60.21 -36.67
C ALA A 215 52.16 -59.66 -36.49
N LYS A 216 51.43 -60.10 -35.45
CA LYS A 216 49.98 -59.86 -35.33
C LYS A 216 49.54 -59.15 -34.05
N THR A 217 50.37 -59.13 -33.01
CA THR A 217 50.04 -58.46 -31.74
C THR A 217 50.83 -57.17 -31.57
N ARG A 218 50.18 -56.14 -31.03
CA ARG A 218 50.80 -54.84 -30.74
C ARG A 218 51.75 -54.89 -29.54
N TYR A 219 51.45 -55.76 -28.57
CA TYR A 219 52.25 -55.94 -27.34
C TYR A 219 52.60 -57.42 -27.11
N PRO A 220 53.72 -57.89 -27.69
CA PRO A 220 54.13 -59.29 -27.59
C PRO A 220 54.43 -59.74 -26.15
N LEU A 221 55.05 -58.89 -25.33
CA LEU A 221 55.40 -59.20 -23.93
C LEU A 221 54.15 -59.45 -23.05
N HIS A 222 53.15 -58.57 -23.15
CA HIS A 222 51.90 -58.70 -22.40
C HIS A 222 51.14 -59.98 -22.79
N THR A 223 51.16 -60.30 -24.08
CA THR A 223 50.53 -61.50 -24.61
C THR A 223 51.24 -62.77 -24.13
N ALA A 224 52.59 -62.75 -24.06
CA ALA A 224 53.38 -63.85 -23.52
C ALA A 224 53.15 -64.10 -22.02
N ILE A 225 52.95 -63.04 -21.23
CA ILE A 225 52.63 -63.14 -19.80
C ILE A 225 51.22 -63.73 -19.60
N ARG A 226 50.24 -63.34 -20.43
CA ARG A 226 48.87 -63.90 -20.40
C ARG A 226 48.81 -65.38 -20.77
N THR A 227 49.73 -65.85 -21.63
CA THR A 227 49.81 -67.28 -21.99
C THR A 227 50.63 -68.11 -21.00
N HIS A 228 51.13 -67.51 -19.92
CA HIS A 228 51.90 -68.20 -18.87
C HIS A 228 53.18 -68.90 -19.38
N ARG A 229 53.80 -68.39 -20.45
CA ARG A 229 54.99 -68.99 -21.09
C ARG A 229 56.26 -68.17 -20.80
N GLU A 230 56.96 -68.53 -19.72
CA GLU A 230 58.22 -67.89 -19.28
C GLU A 230 59.33 -67.95 -20.35
N ASP A 231 59.39 -69.03 -21.13
CA ASP A 231 60.36 -69.22 -22.21
C ASP A 231 60.20 -68.21 -23.35
N VAL A 232 58.95 -67.83 -23.67
CA VAL A 232 58.66 -66.80 -24.68
C VAL A 232 58.94 -65.40 -24.14
N VAL A 233 58.68 -65.15 -22.84
CA VAL A 233 59.06 -63.90 -22.17
C VAL A 233 60.59 -63.74 -22.18
N PHE A 234 61.34 -64.81 -21.89
CA PHE A 234 62.80 -64.78 -21.92
C PHE A 234 63.37 -64.49 -23.32
N LEU A 235 62.80 -65.07 -24.38
CA LEU A 235 63.18 -64.75 -25.76
C LEU A 235 62.96 -63.27 -26.11
N TYR A 236 61.84 -62.68 -25.65
CA TYR A 236 61.59 -61.24 -25.81
C TYR A 236 62.62 -60.39 -25.05
N LEU A 237 62.96 -60.77 -23.80
CA LEU A 237 63.95 -60.03 -23.00
C LEU A 237 65.36 -60.07 -23.61
N ILE A 238 65.77 -61.20 -24.20
CA ILE A 238 67.07 -61.33 -24.89
C ILE A 238 67.13 -60.44 -26.14
N GLU A 239 66.09 -60.43 -26.98
CA GLU A 239 66.11 -59.66 -28.23
C GLU A 239 66.17 -58.14 -27.96
N PHE A 240 65.55 -57.68 -26.87
CA PHE A 240 65.40 -56.25 -26.56
C PHE A 240 66.31 -55.74 -25.43
N ASP A 241 67.38 -56.45 -25.07
CA ASP A 241 68.26 -56.19 -23.90
C ASP A 241 68.71 -54.72 -23.74
N SER A 242 68.99 -54.02 -24.86
CA SER A 242 69.42 -52.61 -24.86
C SER A 242 68.29 -51.57 -24.67
N LEU A 243 67.02 -51.96 -24.88
CA LEU A 243 65.84 -51.09 -24.84
C LEU A 243 64.87 -51.47 -23.69
N LEU A 244 65.28 -52.39 -22.81
CA LEU A 244 64.47 -52.98 -21.74
C LEU A 244 63.75 -51.96 -20.84
N PRO A 245 64.35 -50.87 -20.34
CA PRO A 245 63.67 -49.97 -19.40
C PRO A 245 62.43 -49.29 -20.00
N GLY A 246 62.45 -49.04 -21.33
CA GLY A 246 61.31 -48.47 -22.04
C GLY A 246 60.26 -49.52 -22.42
N LYS A 247 60.68 -50.75 -22.69
CA LYS A 247 59.79 -51.85 -23.13
C LYS A 247 59.15 -52.63 -21.97
N LEU A 248 59.82 -52.73 -20.84
CA LEU A 248 59.31 -53.36 -19.61
C LEU A 248 58.22 -52.52 -18.93
N ASN A 249 58.21 -51.21 -19.18
CA ASN A 249 57.23 -50.26 -18.63
C ASN A 249 56.22 -49.78 -19.68
N GLU A 250 56.16 -50.44 -20.85
CA GLU A 250 55.17 -50.15 -21.88
C GLU A 250 53.79 -50.59 -21.39
N LEU A 251 52.79 -49.72 -21.53
CA LEU A 251 51.41 -50.03 -21.16
C LEU A 251 50.71 -50.72 -22.33
N ASP A 252 49.98 -51.80 -22.07
CA ASP A 252 49.07 -52.36 -23.09
C ASP A 252 47.85 -51.46 -23.34
N ASP A 253 47.02 -51.83 -24.33
CA ASP A 253 45.78 -51.10 -24.64
C ASP A 253 44.78 -51.05 -23.46
N THR A 254 44.98 -51.86 -22.41
CA THR A 254 44.19 -51.85 -21.17
C THR A 254 44.83 -51.02 -20.04
N GLY A 255 46.00 -50.45 -20.28
CA GLY A 255 46.74 -49.64 -19.30
C GLY A 255 47.43 -50.46 -18.20
N GLN A 256 47.71 -51.73 -18.45
CA GLN A 256 48.40 -52.63 -17.52
C GLN A 256 49.89 -52.72 -17.84
N LEU A 257 50.71 -52.85 -16.79
CA LEU A 257 52.15 -53.08 -16.90
C LEU A 257 52.43 -54.58 -16.96
N PRO A 258 53.51 -55.03 -17.62
CA PRO A 258 53.94 -56.42 -17.60
C PRO A 258 54.10 -57.00 -16.18
N LEU A 259 54.66 -56.21 -15.26
CA LEU A 259 54.82 -56.60 -13.86
C LEU A 259 53.46 -56.69 -13.12
N ASP A 260 52.52 -55.80 -13.42
CA ASP A 260 51.15 -55.82 -12.87
C ASP A 260 50.38 -57.09 -13.31
N LEU A 261 50.52 -57.46 -14.59
CA LEU A 261 49.95 -58.68 -15.16
C LEU A 261 50.54 -59.94 -14.51
N ALA A 262 51.86 -59.98 -14.30
CA ALA A 262 52.52 -61.12 -13.65
C ALA A 262 52.07 -61.27 -12.18
N LEU A 263 51.96 -60.16 -11.45
CA LEU A 263 51.53 -60.16 -10.05
C LEU A 263 50.05 -60.52 -9.89
N SER A 264 49.16 -59.94 -10.68
CA SER A 264 47.71 -60.24 -10.65
C SER A 264 47.38 -61.69 -11.02
N SER A 265 48.22 -62.33 -11.84
CA SER A 265 48.11 -63.75 -12.18
C SER A 265 48.92 -64.67 -11.25
N ARG A 266 49.49 -64.13 -10.16
CA ARG A 266 50.27 -64.84 -9.13
C ARG A 266 51.51 -65.57 -9.66
N GLN A 267 52.15 -65.03 -10.69
CA GLN A 267 53.34 -65.59 -11.32
C GLN A 267 54.62 -65.02 -10.69
N GLU A 268 55.03 -65.55 -9.53
CA GLU A 268 56.21 -65.07 -8.78
C GLU A 268 57.52 -65.18 -9.58
N GLY A 269 57.71 -66.26 -10.34
CA GLY A 269 58.92 -66.47 -11.17
C GLY A 269 59.07 -65.42 -12.27
N ILE A 270 57.98 -65.12 -12.99
CA ILE A 270 57.97 -64.09 -14.03
C ILE A 270 58.07 -62.69 -13.42
N ALA A 271 57.42 -62.42 -12.28
CA ALA A 271 57.58 -61.14 -11.59
C ALA A 271 59.02 -60.91 -11.09
N SER A 272 59.66 -61.94 -10.53
CA SER A 272 61.05 -61.88 -10.05
C SER A 272 62.05 -61.70 -11.21
N THR A 273 61.84 -62.38 -12.33
CA THR A 273 62.68 -62.19 -13.52
C THR A 273 62.53 -60.77 -14.09
N LEU A 274 61.32 -60.23 -14.18
CA LEU A 274 61.09 -58.83 -14.59
C LEU A 274 61.80 -57.83 -13.65
N LEU A 275 61.75 -58.04 -12.34
CA LEU A 275 62.46 -57.19 -11.36
C LEU A 275 63.99 -57.30 -11.45
N ASN A 276 64.52 -58.51 -11.64
CA ASN A 276 65.96 -58.73 -11.84
C ASN A 276 66.49 -57.98 -13.07
N HIS A 277 65.66 -57.81 -14.09
CA HIS A 277 65.97 -57.02 -15.29
C HIS A 277 65.61 -55.52 -15.16
N ARG A 278 65.46 -55.02 -13.93
CA ARG A 278 65.20 -53.60 -13.57
C ARG A 278 63.84 -53.05 -14.04
N ALA A 279 62.79 -53.87 -14.00
CA ALA A 279 61.42 -53.34 -14.06
C ALA A 279 61.17 -52.35 -12.91
N ASP A 280 60.48 -51.25 -13.19
CA ASP A 280 60.25 -50.21 -12.19
C ASP A 280 59.07 -50.60 -11.29
N VAL A 281 59.38 -50.90 -10.02
CA VAL A 281 58.40 -51.26 -8.97
C VAL A 281 57.43 -50.11 -8.70
N ASN A 282 57.87 -48.87 -8.88
CA ASN A 282 57.10 -47.66 -8.60
C ASN A 282 56.50 -47.04 -9.87
N ALA A 283 56.50 -47.79 -10.98
CA ALA A 283 55.88 -47.33 -12.23
C ALA A 283 54.41 -46.95 -12.00
N THR A 284 54.03 -45.79 -12.51
CA THR A 284 52.68 -45.26 -12.37
C THR A 284 51.88 -45.42 -13.65
N ASP A 285 50.58 -45.69 -13.53
CA ASP A 285 49.66 -45.62 -14.66
C ASP A 285 49.34 -44.17 -15.07
N PHE A 286 48.48 -43.99 -16.08
CA PHE A 286 48.01 -42.68 -16.55
C PHE A 286 47.22 -41.88 -15.50
N LYS A 287 46.77 -42.52 -14.42
CA LYS A 287 46.09 -41.89 -13.28
C LYS A 287 47.05 -41.58 -12.12
N GLY A 288 48.30 -42.03 -12.20
CA GLY A 288 49.31 -41.88 -11.15
C GLY A 288 49.27 -42.95 -10.05
N HIS A 289 48.58 -44.08 -10.25
CA HIS A 289 48.62 -45.22 -9.33
C HIS A 289 49.88 -46.05 -9.53
N THR A 290 50.61 -46.29 -8.45
CA THR A 290 51.71 -47.27 -8.41
C THR A 290 51.15 -48.69 -8.44
N LEU A 291 52.01 -49.67 -8.72
CA LEU A 291 51.67 -51.08 -8.63
C LEU A 291 51.13 -51.46 -7.23
N LEU A 292 51.68 -50.86 -6.17
CA LEU A 292 51.22 -51.07 -4.81
C LEU A 292 49.78 -50.54 -4.60
N HIS A 293 49.46 -49.36 -5.13
CA HIS A 293 48.10 -48.82 -5.08
C HIS A 293 47.09 -49.72 -5.82
N LYS A 294 47.45 -50.24 -6.99
CA LYS A 294 46.60 -51.17 -7.75
C LYS A 294 46.39 -52.51 -7.04
N ALA A 295 47.42 -53.02 -6.35
CA ALA A 295 47.30 -54.24 -5.56
C ALA A 295 46.32 -54.08 -4.39
N ILE A 296 46.38 -52.94 -3.69
CA ILE A 296 45.47 -52.61 -2.59
C ILE A 296 44.03 -52.40 -3.10
N GLU A 297 43.85 -51.70 -4.22
CA GLU A 297 42.52 -51.51 -4.84
C GLU A 297 41.85 -52.84 -5.21
N ARG A 298 42.64 -53.83 -5.66
CA ARG A 298 42.14 -55.19 -5.95
C ARG A 298 41.94 -56.06 -4.71
N GLY A 299 42.39 -55.60 -3.53
CA GLY A 299 42.39 -56.40 -2.31
C GLY A 299 43.36 -57.58 -2.35
N ASP A 300 44.44 -57.51 -3.14
CA ASP A 300 45.39 -58.60 -3.31
C ASP A 300 46.55 -58.51 -2.31
N GLU A 301 46.42 -59.26 -1.21
CA GLU A 301 47.43 -59.37 -0.16
C GLU A 301 48.79 -59.83 -0.71
N PHE A 302 48.81 -60.80 -1.63
CA PHE A 302 50.05 -61.40 -2.13
C PHE A 302 50.88 -60.38 -2.90
N SER A 303 50.26 -59.71 -3.87
CA SER A 303 50.93 -58.68 -4.67
C SER A 303 51.39 -57.50 -3.83
N ALA A 304 50.58 -57.05 -2.87
CA ALA A 304 50.94 -55.93 -1.99
C ALA A 304 52.13 -56.25 -1.07
N LEU A 305 52.15 -57.43 -0.44
CA LEU A 305 53.28 -57.86 0.40
C LEU A 305 54.54 -58.06 -0.43
N PHE A 306 54.45 -58.73 -1.58
CA PHE A 306 55.59 -58.97 -2.46
C PHE A 306 56.25 -57.67 -2.91
N LEU A 307 55.45 -56.64 -3.25
CA LEU A 307 55.96 -55.33 -3.64
C LEU A 307 56.64 -54.60 -2.47
N VAL A 308 56.07 -54.62 -1.26
CA VAL A 308 56.66 -53.97 -0.08
C VAL A 308 57.98 -54.63 0.32
N GLU A 309 58.06 -55.96 0.27
CA GLU A 309 59.30 -56.71 0.56
C GLU A 309 60.43 -56.42 -0.45
N HIS A 310 60.09 -56.07 -1.70
CA HIS A 310 61.04 -55.71 -2.76
C HIS A 310 61.27 -54.19 -2.90
N ASN A 311 61.17 -53.44 -1.78
CA ASN A 311 61.44 -52.00 -1.68
C ASN A 311 60.51 -51.08 -2.50
N ALA A 312 59.21 -51.44 -2.64
CA ALA A 312 58.22 -50.47 -3.09
C ALA A 312 58.16 -49.27 -2.13
N SER A 313 58.05 -48.05 -2.68
CA SER A 313 57.96 -46.85 -1.85
C SER A 313 56.56 -46.71 -1.25
N VAL A 314 56.48 -46.76 0.08
CA VAL A 314 55.21 -46.69 0.84
C VAL A 314 54.64 -45.27 0.97
N GLU A 315 55.47 -44.26 0.72
CA GLU A 315 55.16 -42.82 0.87
C GLU A 315 54.67 -42.17 -0.43
N LEU A 316 54.78 -42.85 -1.58
CA LEU A 316 54.33 -42.29 -2.84
C LEU A 316 52.82 -42.07 -2.80
N ALA A 317 52.41 -40.82 -2.94
CA ALA A 317 51.01 -40.43 -2.94
C ALA A 317 50.46 -40.33 -4.36
N VAL A 318 49.21 -40.74 -4.58
CA VAL A 318 48.54 -40.56 -5.88
C VAL A 318 48.43 -39.05 -6.18
N PRO A 319 48.89 -38.54 -7.34
CA PRO A 319 49.05 -37.10 -7.58
C PRO A 319 47.79 -36.24 -7.40
N LEU A 320 46.61 -36.76 -7.75
CA LEU A 320 45.35 -36.03 -7.66
C LEU A 320 44.74 -36.04 -6.24
N LYS A 321 44.83 -37.17 -5.53
CA LYS A 321 44.19 -37.36 -4.23
C LYS A 321 45.13 -37.25 -3.04
N LYS A 322 46.45 -37.19 -3.27
CA LYS A 322 47.51 -37.31 -2.25
C LYS A 322 47.32 -38.51 -1.31
N GLU A 323 46.62 -39.54 -1.75
CA GLU A 323 46.39 -40.76 -0.98
C GLU A 323 47.66 -41.62 -1.00
N THR A 324 48.17 -41.97 0.18
CA THR A 324 49.25 -42.95 0.33
C THR A 324 48.68 -44.37 0.37
N ALA A 325 49.55 -45.38 0.22
CA ALA A 325 49.16 -46.78 0.36
C ALA A 325 48.42 -47.06 1.69
N LEU A 326 48.82 -46.40 2.78
CA LEU A 326 48.17 -46.54 4.09
C LEU A 326 46.74 -45.95 4.11
N HIS A 327 46.48 -44.86 3.38
CA HIS A 327 45.12 -44.32 3.22
C HIS A 327 44.21 -45.29 2.48
N MET A 328 44.70 -45.90 1.39
CA MET A 328 43.92 -46.86 0.60
C MET A 328 43.60 -48.13 1.39
N VAL A 329 44.54 -48.61 2.20
CA VAL A 329 44.31 -49.77 3.10
C VAL A 329 43.30 -49.44 4.19
N ALA A 330 43.39 -48.24 4.77
CA ALA A 330 42.44 -47.80 5.79
C ALA A 330 41.02 -47.61 5.23
N GLY A 331 40.90 -47.10 4.01
CA GLY A 331 39.62 -46.91 3.30
C GLY A 331 39.13 -48.14 2.51
N PHE A 332 39.74 -49.31 2.67
CA PHE A 332 39.37 -50.49 1.89
C PHE A 332 38.04 -51.10 2.36
N GLU A 333 37.07 -51.14 1.45
CA GLU A 333 35.77 -51.79 1.64
C GLU A 333 35.73 -53.07 0.79
N GLY A 334 35.79 -54.24 1.45
CA GLY A 334 35.82 -55.51 0.74
C GLY A 334 35.36 -56.70 1.59
N SER A 335 35.59 -57.91 1.07
CA SER A 335 35.24 -59.14 1.80
C SER A 335 35.99 -59.24 3.14
N ARG A 336 35.43 -59.96 4.13
CA ARG A 336 36.05 -60.12 5.45
C ARG A 336 37.48 -60.70 5.36
N GLU A 337 37.69 -61.66 4.46
CA GLU A 337 39.00 -62.28 4.22
C GLU A 337 40.00 -61.28 3.62
N SER A 338 39.56 -60.49 2.63
CA SER A 338 40.38 -59.43 2.05
C SER A 338 40.70 -58.32 3.06
N ALA A 339 39.74 -57.95 3.92
CA ALA A 339 39.95 -56.95 4.97
C ALA A 339 40.97 -57.43 6.02
N GLU A 340 40.94 -58.69 6.44
CA GLU A 340 41.95 -59.28 7.32
C GLU A 340 43.33 -59.35 6.64
N GLY A 341 43.39 -59.64 5.33
CA GLY A 341 44.62 -59.53 4.53
C GLY A 341 45.15 -58.09 4.48
N MET A 342 44.27 -57.10 4.28
CA MET A 342 44.64 -55.68 4.28
C MET A 342 45.12 -55.19 5.66
N VAL A 343 44.60 -55.74 6.77
CA VAL A 343 45.12 -55.48 8.12
C VAL A 343 46.58 -55.95 8.26
N ARG A 344 46.92 -57.12 7.70
CA ARG A 344 48.32 -57.60 7.66
C ARG A 344 49.21 -56.73 6.78
N VAL A 345 48.70 -56.28 5.63
CA VAL A 345 49.40 -55.31 4.76
C VAL A 345 49.63 -54.00 5.51
N ALA A 346 48.64 -53.47 6.25
CA ALA A 346 48.79 -52.27 7.08
C ALA A 346 49.92 -52.41 8.11
N ALA A 347 49.94 -53.54 8.84
CA ALA A 347 51.00 -53.83 9.81
C ALA A 347 52.40 -53.86 9.15
N CYS A 348 52.49 -54.43 7.94
CA CYS A 348 53.73 -54.46 7.18
C CYS A 348 54.16 -53.05 6.70
N LEU A 349 53.22 -52.23 6.22
CA LEU A 349 53.48 -50.84 5.83
C LEU A 349 54.00 -49.99 7.00
N LEU A 350 53.38 -50.12 8.19
CA LEU A 350 53.82 -49.43 9.40
C LEU A 350 55.23 -49.84 9.84
N LYS A 351 55.56 -51.13 9.72
CA LYS A 351 56.91 -51.65 10.03
C LYS A 351 57.98 -51.07 9.10
N HIS A 352 57.64 -50.80 7.84
CA HIS A 352 58.55 -50.22 6.84
C HIS A 352 58.53 -48.69 6.80
N GLY A 353 57.95 -48.05 7.83
CA GLY A 353 58.07 -46.61 8.05
C GLY A 353 56.98 -45.75 7.43
N ALA A 354 55.81 -46.32 7.09
CA ALA A 354 54.67 -45.54 6.59
C ALA A 354 54.20 -44.50 7.61
N ASP A 355 54.04 -43.24 7.19
CA ASP A 355 53.55 -42.15 8.04
C ASP A 355 52.07 -42.31 8.41
N VAL A 356 51.81 -42.56 9.70
CA VAL A 356 50.46 -42.67 10.27
C VAL A 356 49.67 -41.36 10.28
N ASN A 357 50.36 -40.22 10.14
CA ASN A 357 49.79 -38.88 10.22
C ASN A 357 49.73 -38.17 8.86
N ALA A 358 50.12 -38.85 7.77
CA ALA A 358 50.01 -38.30 6.43
C ALA A 358 48.56 -37.85 6.16
N GLN A 359 48.39 -36.76 5.41
CA GLN A 359 47.07 -36.20 5.09
C GLN A 359 46.84 -36.25 3.58
N ASP A 360 45.69 -36.78 3.17
CA ASP A 360 45.26 -36.79 1.77
C ASP A 360 44.80 -35.40 1.29
N SER A 361 44.27 -35.30 0.06
CA SER A 361 43.78 -34.04 -0.52
C SER A 361 42.67 -33.39 0.30
N ASN A 362 41.91 -34.19 1.05
CA ASN A 362 40.83 -33.74 1.92
C ASN A 362 41.32 -33.45 3.34
N GLY A 363 42.63 -33.57 3.59
CA GLY A 363 43.22 -33.43 4.93
C GLY A 363 42.96 -34.64 5.83
N ASN A 364 42.32 -35.70 5.33
CA ASN A 364 42.00 -36.88 6.13
C ASN A 364 43.29 -37.67 6.38
N THR A 365 43.46 -38.12 7.63
CA THR A 365 44.51 -39.08 7.98
C THR A 365 44.03 -40.52 7.73
N PRO A 366 44.93 -41.54 7.76
CA PRO A 366 44.51 -42.93 7.68
C PRO A 366 43.47 -43.32 8.74
N VAL A 367 43.51 -42.69 9.93
CA VAL A 367 42.49 -42.90 10.98
C VAL A 367 41.12 -42.42 10.51
N HIS A 368 41.02 -41.25 9.86
CA HIS A 368 39.75 -40.76 9.31
C HIS A 368 39.17 -41.73 8.26
N ARG A 369 40.02 -42.23 7.35
CA ARG A 369 39.60 -43.19 6.32
C ARG A 369 39.15 -44.53 6.90
N SER A 370 39.78 -44.99 7.99
CA SER A 370 39.34 -46.21 8.68
C SER A 370 37.98 -46.07 9.35
N ILE A 371 37.62 -44.86 9.80
CA ILE A 371 36.29 -44.56 10.36
C ILE A 371 35.26 -44.51 9.23
N GLU A 372 35.58 -43.83 8.12
CA GLU A 372 34.72 -43.74 6.93
C GLU A 372 34.34 -45.13 6.40
N ALA A 373 35.33 -46.00 6.19
CA ALA A 373 35.14 -47.37 5.70
C ALA A 373 34.70 -48.37 6.81
N LYS A 374 34.47 -47.89 8.04
CA LYS A 374 34.11 -48.72 9.22
C LYS A 374 35.08 -49.89 9.48
N ASN A 375 36.36 -49.73 9.15
CA ASN A 375 37.39 -50.76 9.28
C ASN A 375 38.04 -50.76 10.67
N MET A 376 37.39 -51.45 11.61
CA MET A 376 37.83 -51.53 13.01
C MET A 376 39.21 -52.19 13.17
N GLY A 377 39.57 -53.16 12.31
CA GLY A 377 40.84 -53.88 12.40
C GLY A 377 42.05 -52.96 12.17
N VAL A 378 42.02 -52.18 11.08
CA VAL A 378 43.07 -51.21 10.78
C VAL A 378 43.06 -50.06 11.78
N PHE A 379 41.87 -49.60 12.20
CA PHE A 379 41.72 -48.55 13.20
C PHE A 379 42.39 -48.89 14.55
N CYS A 380 42.23 -50.13 15.04
CA CYS A 380 42.89 -50.59 16.27
C CYS A 380 44.41 -50.58 16.13
N LEU A 381 44.93 -51.11 15.02
CA LEU A 381 46.38 -51.11 14.76
C LEU A 381 46.97 -49.70 14.69
N LEU A 382 46.24 -48.75 14.09
CA LEU A 382 46.66 -47.35 14.06
C LEU A 382 46.68 -46.77 15.49
N LEU A 383 45.64 -46.99 16.31
CA LEU A 383 45.58 -46.50 17.68
C LEU A 383 46.63 -47.10 18.64
N GLU A 384 47.13 -48.30 18.35
CA GLU A 384 48.23 -48.92 19.09
C GLU A 384 49.57 -48.21 18.83
N SER A 385 49.73 -47.53 17.70
CA SER A 385 50.94 -46.79 17.37
C SER A 385 51.09 -45.52 18.22
N GLN A 386 52.24 -45.36 18.88
CA GLN A 386 52.53 -44.19 19.73
C GLN A 386 52.69 -42.89 18.93
N ALA A 387 52.91 -42.98 17.62
CA ALA A 387 53.12 -41.82 16.75
C ALA A 387 51.83 -41.14 16.29
N VAL A 388 50.65 -41.73 16.52
CA VAL A 388 49.38 -41.18 16.04
C VAL A 388 48.98 -39.91 16.78
N ASN A 389 48.71 -38.85 16.01
CA ASN A 389 48.18 -37.60 16.53
C ASN A 389 46.65 -37.55 16.33
N LEU A 390 45.91 -37.67 17.44
CA LEU A 390 44.44 -37.66 17.45
C LEU A 390 43.82 -36.27 17.31
N GLU A 391 44.62 -35.21 17.22
CA GLU A 391 44.16 -33.82 17.13
C GLU A 391 44.39 -33.21 15.73
N LEU A 392 44.92 -34.00 14.78
CA LEU A 392 45.05 -33.57 13.39
C LEU A 392 43.67 -33.43 12.76
N ARG A 393 43.49 -32.36 11.99
CA ARG A 393 42.19 -31.98 11.42
C ARG A 393 42.21 -32.15 9.91
N ASN A 394 41.10 -32.65 9.39
CA ASN A 394 40.84 -32.62 7.97
C ASN A 394 40.46 -31.20 7.48
N ASN A 395 40.24 -31.05 6.18
CA ASN A 395 39.88 -29.76 5.58
C ASN A 395 38.55 -29.22 6.14
N ASP A 396 37.64 -30.11 6.57
CA ASP A 396 36.38 -29.79 7.23
C ASP A 396 36.55 -29.44 8.73
N GLN A 397 37.79 -29.33 9.21
CA GLN A 397 38.16 -29.03 10.61
C GLN A 397 37.77 -30.11 11.63
N HIS A 398 37.35 -31.29 11.20
CA HIS A 398 37.04 -32.40 12.11
C HIS A 398 38.32 -33.10 12.58
N THR A 399 38.39 -33.35 13.89
CA THR A 399 39.34 -34.31 14.46
C THR A 399 38.85 -35.74 14.21
N PRO A 400 39.69 -36.78 14.34
CA PRO A 400 39.26 -38.17 14.27
C PRO A 400 38.04 -38.49 15.15
N LEU A 401 37.99 -37.92 16.37
CA LEU A 401 36.84 -38.05 17.25
C LEU A 401 35.59 -37.36 16.67
N GLY A 402 35.73 -36.15 16.14
CA GLY A 402 34.62 -35.40 15.55
C GLY A 402 34.08 -36.04 14.29
N PHE A 403 34.98 -36.59 13.48
CA PHE A 403 34.64 -37.37 12.31
C PHE A 403 33.87 -38.64 12.69
N ALA A 404 34.29 -39.37 13.73
CA ALA A 404 33.56 -40.53 14.25
C ALA A 404 32.17 -40.19 14.78
N LEU A 405 31.99 -39.01 15.36
CA LEU A 405 30.68 -38.56 15.86
C LEU A 405 29.75 -38.07 14.74
N HIS A 406 30.30 -37.58 13.63
CA HIS A 406 29.51 -37.16 12.47
C HIS A 406 29.07 -38.33 11.58
N PHE A 407 29.95 -39.31 11.38
CA PHE A 407 29.72 -40.45 10.47
C PHE A 407 29.35 -41.77 11.18
N GLY A 408 29.43 -41.82 12.52
CA GLY A 408 29.14 -43.04 13.28
C GLY A 408 27.63 -43.27 13.45
N ASP A 409 27.16 -44.47 13.13
CA ASP A 409 25.76 -44.89 13.32
C ASP A 409 25.56 -45.57 14.70
N GLY A 410 24.63 -45.04 15.52
CA GLY A 410 24.09 -45.74 16.70
C GLY A 410 24.98 -45.72 17.96
N PRO A 411 24.53 -46.35 19.06
CA PRO A 411 24.90 -45.94 20.41
C PRO A 411 26.41 -45.98 20.65
N TYR A 412 26.95 -44.84 21.06
CA TYR A 412 28.36 -44.61 21.34
C TYR A 412 28.78 -45.29 22.65
N GLY A 413 28.86 -46.62 22.62
CA GLY A 413 29.39 -47.43 23.72
C GLY A 413 30.93 -47.43 23.75
N ARG A 414 31.52 -48.13 24.74
CA ARG A 414 32.97 -48.30 24.86
C ARG A 414 33.62 -48.94 23.62
N GLU A 415 32.90 -49.81 22.91
CA GLU A 415 33.39 -50.51 21.73
C GLU A 415 33.27 -49.70 20.42
N SER A 416 32.67 -48.52 20.47
CA SER A 416 32.54 -47.64 19.31
C SER A 416 33.87 -46.94 18.97
N PHE A 417 34.02 -46.49 17.73
CA PHE A 417 35.18 -45.69 17.29
C PHE A 417 35.37 -44.46 18.19
N ALA A 418 34.30 -43.72 18.49
CA ALA A 418 34.33 -42.55 19.37
C ALA A 418 34.69 -42.90 20.82
N GLY A 419 34.16 -44.01 21.35
CA GLY A 419 34.48 -44.52 22.69
C GLY A 419 35.96 -44.82 22.88
N ARG A 420 36.55 -45.56 21.94
CA ARG A 420 37.99 -45.92 21.97
C ARG A 420 38.90 -44.70 21.79
N LEU A 421 38.50 -43.72 20.97
CA LEU A 421 39.23 -42.45 20.82
C LEU A 421 39.20 -41.64 22.12
N ALA A 422 38.03 -41.52 22.76
CA ALA A 422 37.88 -40.82 24.03
C ALA A 422 38.68 -41.50 25.15
N ASP A 423 38.63 -42.84 25.26
CA ASP A 423 39.39 -43.59 26.26
C ASP A 423 40.91 -43.48 26.06
N ARG A 424 41.38 -43.25 24.82
CA ARG A 424 42.80 -43.01 24.49
C ARG A 424 43.25 -41.56 24.73
N GLY A 425 42.35 -40.67 25.12
CA GLY A 425 42.64 -39.29 25.49
C GLY A 425 42.45 -38.26 24.37
N ALA A 426 41.64 -38.55 23.35
CA ALA A 426 41.23 -37.53 22.37
C ALA A 426 40.46 -36.39 23.06
N SER A 427 40.72 -35.15 22.67
CA SER A 427 40.08 -33.98 23.27
C SER A 427 38.59 -33.94 22.92
N LEU A 428 37.73 -33.94 23.96
CA LEU A 428 36.28 -33.78 23.80
C LEU A 428 35.90 -32.34 23.42
N ASP A 429 36.74 -31.38 23.80
CA ASP A 429 36.49 -29.94 23.67
C ASP A 429 37.28 -29.31 22.51
N ALA A 430 37.66 -30.11 21.50
CA ALA A 430 38.33 -29.60 20.32
C ALA A 430 37.48 -28.53 19.61
N VAL A 431 38.10 -27.37 19.34
CA VAL A 431 37.40 -26.18 18.82
C VAL A 431 37.81 -25.89 17.38
N SER A 432 36.87 -25.71 16.46
CA SER A 432 37.12 -25.33 15.06
C SER A 432 37.89 -24.00 14.98
N LYS A 433 38.94 -23.95 14.14
CA LYS A 433 39.75 -22.72 13.95
C LYS A 433 38.98 -21.62 13.22
N ILE A 434 37.98 -21.99 12.41
CA ILE A 434 37.25 -21.06 11.55
C ILE A 434 36.05 -20.49 12.31
N THR A 435 35.23 -21.35 12.89
CA THR A 435 33.97 -20.95 13.53
C THR A 435 34.07 -20.78 15.04
N GLY A 436 35.11 -21.33 15.67
CA GLY A 436 35.17 -21.44 17.13
C GLY A 436 34.20 -22.48 17.69
N ASP A 437 33.57 -23.31 16.85
CA ASP A 437 32.62 -24.33 17.28
C ASP A 437 33.35 -25.46 18.02
N SER A 438 32.93 -25.77 19.26
CA SER A 438 33.38 -26.98 19.95
C SER A 438 32.75 -28.24 19.34
N GLN A 439 33.29 -29.41 19.66
CA GLN A 439 32.74 -30.66 19.16
C GLN A 439 31.24 -30.83 19.44
N LEU A 440 30.79 -30.41 20.63
CA LEU A 440 29.38 -30.40 20.99
C LEU A 440 28.53 -29.51 20.07
N HIS A 441 29.05 -28.36 19.59
CA HIS A 441 28.33 -27.52 18.63
C HIS A 441 28.17 -28.22 17.28
N LEU A 442 29.24 -28.85 16.78
CA LEU A 442 29.23 -29.52 15.49
C LEU A 442 28.24 -30.70 15.49
N VAL A 443 28.23 -31.47 16.59
CA VAL A 443 27.30 -32.59 16.79
C VAL A 443 25.85 -32.11 16.90
N ALA A 444 25.60 -31.05 17.67
CA ALA A 444 24.26 -30.48 17.79
C ALA A 444 23.76 -29.93 16.44
N ARG A 445 24.60 -29.27 15.65
CA ARG A 445 24.25 -28.75 14.31
C ARG A 445 24.03 -29.87 13.27
N ALA A 446 24.73 -30.99 13.42
CA ALA A 446 24.50 -32.17 12.60
C ALA A 446 23.18 -32.90 12.95
N GLY A 447 22.51 -32.53 14.05
CA GLY A 447 21.27 -33.16 14.50
C GLY A 447 21.48 -34.51 15.19
N ASN A 448 22.71 -34.87 15.55
CA ASN A 448 23.02 -36.16 16.16
C ASN A 448 22.89 -36.10 17.69
N GLU A 449 21.68 -36.41 18.17
CA GLU A 449 21.33 -36.32 19.59
C GLU A 449 22.13 -37.28 20.47
N ASP A 450 22.32 -38.53 20.03
CA ASP A 450 23.00 -39.57 20.81
C ASP A 450 24.51 -39.28 20.95
N ALA A 451 25.14 -38.70 19.92
CA ALA A 451 26.54 -38.27 19.99
C ALA A 451 26.72 -37.10 20.97
N GLY A 452 25.75 -36.19 21.02
CA GLY A 452 25.77 -35.06 21.95
C GLY A 452 25.62 -35.52 23.39
N ILE A 453 24.71 -36.46 23.65
CA ILE A 453 24.50 -37.07 24.96
C ILE A 453 25.77 -37.79 25.42
N PHE A 454 26.40 -38.58 24.54
CA PHE A 454 27.65 -39.27 24.83
C PHE A 454 28.77 -38.32 25.26
N LEU A 455 28.94 -37.20 24.56
CA LEU A 455 29.93 -36.19 24.92
C LEU A 455 29.61 -35.52 26.26
N ALA A 456 28.34 -35.17 26.50
CA ALA A 456 27.91 -34.54 27.75
C ALA A 456 28.13 -35.47 28.97
N GLU A 457 27.75 -36.75 28.86
CA GLU A 457 27.95 -37.76 29.92
C GLU A 457 29.44 -38.03 30.22
N ARG A 458 30.32 -37.88 29.22
CA ARG A 458 31.78 -38.04 29.36
C ARG A 458 32.48 -36.78 29.88
N GLY A 459 31.74 -35.71 30.20
CA GLY A 459 32.26 -34.52 30.86
C GLY A 459 32.78 -33.43 29.91
N ALA A 460 32.29 -33.39 28.66
CA ALA A 460 32.58 -32.27 27.75
C ALA A 460 32.03 -30.93 28.31
N GLN A 461 32.75 -29.84 28.06
CA GLN A 461 32.39 -28.52 28.60
C GLN A 461 31.17 -27.93 27.87
N CYS A 462 30.07 -27.78 28.60
CA CYS A 462 28.77 -27.38 28.07
C CYS A 462 28.61 -25.86 27.85
N ASN A 463 29.53 -25.03 28.35
CA ASN A 463 29.45 -23.56 28.30
C ASN A 463 30.55 -22.90 27.44
N ILE A 464 31.24 -23.66 26.58
CA ILE A 464 32.19 -23.09 25.60
C ILE A 464 31.41 -22.21 24.62
N SER A 465 31.89 -20.99 24.37
CA SER A 465 31.30 -20.10 23.38
C SER A 465 32.10 -20.08 22.08
N ASN A 466 31.43 -20.20 20.94
CA ASN A 466 32.06 -20.04 19.62
C ASN A 466 32.35 -18.56 19.29
N ASN A 467 32.83 -18.28 18.07
CA ASN A 467 33.15 -16.91 17.65
C ASN A 467 31.92 -15.98 17.61
N LYS A 468 30.69 -16.53 17.57
CA LYS A 468 29.42 -15.80 17.66
C LYS A 468 28.89 -15.69 19.09
N GLY A 469 29.59 -16.23 20.08
CA GLY A 469 29.12 -16.31 21.47
C GLY A 469 28.04 -17.37 21.70
N GLU A 470 27.74 -18.21 20.71
CA GLU A 470 26.79 -19.32 20.86
C GLU A 470 27.43 -20.41 21.72
N THR A 471 26.62 -21.04 22.56
CA THR A 471 27.00 -22.23 23.35
C THR A 471 26.43 -23.50 22.71
N PRO A 472 26.88 -24.71 23.10
CA PRO A 472 26.27 -25.96 22.64
C PRO A 472 24.75 -26.01 22.87
N LEU A 473 24.27 -25.38 23.94
CA LEU A 473 22.85 -25.26 24.23
C LEU A 473 22.11 -24.42 23.19
N HIS A 474 22.72 -23.36 22.66
CA HIS A 474 22.14 -22.60 21.53
C HIS A 474 22.02 -23.45 20.27
N ALA A 475 23.07 -24.20 19.94
CA ALA A 475 23.08 -25.09 18.78
C ALA A 475 22.05 -26.23 18.92
N ALA A 476 21.91 -26.81 20.11
CA ALA A 476 20.93 -27.85 20.40
C ALA A 476 19.48 -27.32 20.31
N CYS A 477 19.23 -26.11 20.84
CA CYS A 477 17.94 -25.43 20.73
C CYS A 477 17.60 -25.06 19.28
N GLN A 478 18.59 -24.65 18.48
CA GLN A 478 18.42 -24.35 17.07
C GLN A 478 18.10 -25.59 16.22
N ALA A 479 18.67 -26.75 16.57
CA ALA A 479 18.41 -28.02 15.89
C ALA A 479 17.18 -28.79 16.43
N GLY A 480 16.61 -28.35 17.56
CA GLY A 480 15.42 -28.97 18.16
C GLY A 480 15.67 -30.28 18.92
N LEU A 481 16.90 -30.49 19.41
CA LEU A 481 17.32 -31.74 20.08
C LEU A 481 16.90 -31.76 21.56
N ALA A 482 15.64 -32.11 21.84
CA ALA A 482 15.04 -31.95 23.16
C ALA A 482 15.69 -32.77 24.29
N ARG A 483 16.18 -33.99 24.01
CA ARG A 483 16.90 -34.84 24.99
C ARG A 483 18.31 -34.32 25.22
N LEU A 484 18.97 -33.82 24.16
CA LEU A 484 20.26 -33.15 24.31
C LEU A 484 20.15 -31.86 25.12
N VAL A 485 19.12 -31.04 24.89
CA VAL A 485 18.85 -29.83 25.68
C VAL A 485 18.67 -30.20 27.16
N GLN A 486 17.88 -31.23 27.47
CA GLN A 486 17.68 -31.69 28.83
C GLN A 486 19.00 -32.14 29.49
N THR A 487 19.76 -33.02 28.82
CA THR A 487 21.03 -33.55 29.36
C THR A 487 22.09 -32.46 29.54
N LEU A 488 22.20 -31.49 28.62
CA LEU A 488 23.10 -30.35 28.77
C LEU A 488 22.74 -29.48 29.99
N LEU A 489 21.45 -29.22 30.21
CA LEU A 489 20.98 -28.45 31.37
C LEU A 489 21.26 -29.20 32.69
N GLU A 490 21.04 -30.51 32.73
CA GLU A 490 21.36 -31.37 33.89
C GLU A 490 22.87 -31.36 34.23
N HIS A 491 23.73 -31.22 33.21
CA HIS A 491 25.19 -31.12 33.36
C HIS A 491 25.71 -29.67 33.47
N GLY A 492 24.84 -28.70 33.81
CA GLY A 492 25.24 -27.34 34.18
C GLY A 492 25.40 -26.35 33.02
N ALA A 493 24.76 -26.59 31.88
CA ALA A 493 24.69 -25.59 30.80
C ALA A 493 23.89 -24.36 31.26
N ASP A 494 24.36 -23.16 30.92
CA ASP A 494 23.72 -21.90 31.29
C ASP A 494 22.57 -21.55 30.31
N PRO A 495 21.30 -21.59 30.74
CA PRO A 495 20.16 -21.23 29.90
C PRO A 495 20.03 -19.72 29.64
N ASN A 496 20.79 -18.89 30.36
CA ASN A 496 20.71 -17.44 30.29
C ASN A 496 21.84 -16.80 29.48
N LYS A 497 22.80 -17.61 29.00
CA LYS A 497 23.93 -17.10 28.22
C LYS A 497 23.43 -16.46 26.93
N GLN A 498 23.87 -15.24 26.65
CA GLN A 498 23.52 -14.51 25.43
C GLN A 498 24.65 -14.59 24.40
N THR A 499 24.31 -14.66 23.11
CA THR A 499 25.26 -14.57 22.00
C THR A 499 26.00 -13.22 21.98
N LEU A 500 27.20 -13.18 21.41
CA LEU A 500 28.01 -11.96 21.35
C LEU A 500 27.43 -10.97 20.33
N GLY A 501 27.48 -9.68 20.65
CA GLY A 501 27.23 -8.61 19.68
C GLY A 501 28.38 -8.51 18.68
N SER A 502 28.14 -8.85 17.42
CA SER A 502 29.11 -8.60 16.35
C SER A 502 29.12 -7.12 15.99
N ALA A 503 30.27 -6.46 16.12
CA ALA A 503 30.50 -5.10 15.66
C ALA A 503 30.83 -5.08 14.14
N ALA A 504 29.91 -5.55 13.30
CA ALA A 504 30.03 -5.45 11.85
C ALA A 504 28.64 -5.47 11.18
N ASP A 505 28.18 -4.28 10.76
CA ASP A 505 27.43 -3.91 9.54
C ASP A 505 26.38 -4.88 8.93
N ASP A 506 25.69 -5.69 9.72
CA ASP A 506 24.54 -6.48 9.27
C ASP A 506 23.30 -6.03 10.07
N GLU A 507 22.55 -5.05 9.55
CA GLU A 507 21.40 -4.44 10.24
C GLU A 507 20.28 -5.47 10.57
N ASP A 508 20.28 -6.63 9.90
CA ASP A 508 19.31 -7.71 10.11
C ASP A 508 19.75 -8.79 11.11
N ALA A 509 21.01 -8.79 11.56
CA ALA A 509 21.51 -9.82 12.46
C ALA A 509 20.99 -9.62 13.91
N ARG A 510 20.23 -10.60 14.42
CA ARG A 510 19.85 -10.66 15.84
C ARG A 510 21.03 -11.15 16.68
N TYR A 511 21.45 -10.35 17.65
CA TYR A 511 22.50 -10.67 18.63
C TYR A 511 21.94 -10.61 20.06
N LEU A 512 22.71 -11.02 21.06
CA LEU A 512 22.26 -11.17 22.46
C LEU A 512 21.09 -12.16 22.64
N GLU A 513 20.97 -13.13 21.76
CA GLU A 513 19.93 -14.14 21.83
C GLU A 513 20.28 -15.18 22.90
N THR A 514 19.28 -15.62 23.65
CA THR A 514 19.41 -16.76 24.56
C THR A 514 19.08 -18.07 23.84
N PRO A 515 19.42 -19.25 24.40
CA PRO A 515 19.01 -20.54 23.83
C PRO A 515 17.49 -20.66 23.66
N LEU A 516 16.73 -20.00 24.53
CA LEU A 516 15.27 -19.94 24.44
C LEU A 516 14.80 -19.17 23.20
N HIS A 517 15.43 -18.03 22.88
CA HIS A 517 15.13 -17.28 21.65
C HIS A 517 15.37 -18.15 20.41
N ARG A 518 16.47 -18.90 20.36
CA ARG A 518 16.79 -19.81 19.24
C ARG A 518 15.80 -20.97 19.12
N ALA A 519 15.33 -21.52 20.23
CA ALA A 519 14.30 -22.56 20.21
C ALA A 519 12.96 -22.04 19.66
N VAL A 520 12.54 -20.84 20.08
CA VAL A 520 11.31 -20.19 19.61
C VAL A 520 11.43 -19.81 18.13
N LEU A 521 12.55 -19.22 17.71
CA LEU A 521 12.80 -18.81 16.33
C LEU A 521 12.67 -19.96 15.33
N ASN A 522 13.20 -21.14 15.70
CA ASN A 522 13.14 -22.35 14.88
C ASN A 522 11.88 -23.20 15.13
N LYS A 523 10.93 -22.71 15.93
CA LYS A 523 9.62 -23.34 16.20
C LYS A 523 9.72 -24.72 16.88
N HIS A 524 10.75 -24.94 17.71
CA HIS A 524 10.98 -26.22 18.38
C HIS A 524 10.31 -26.27 19.76
N VAL A 525 9.03 -26.64 19.79
CA VAL A 525 8.18 -26.70 21.01
C VAL A 525 8.78 -27.61 22.09
N GLU A 526 9.26 -28.80 21.73
CA GLU A 526 9.81 -29.75 22.71
C GLU A 526 11.10 -29.25 23.38
N ALA A 527 11.95 -28.52 22.65
CA ALA A 527 13.14 -27.89 23.22
C ALA A 527 12.76 -26.78 24.23
N VAL A 528 11.75 -25.97 23.91
CA VAL A 528 11.18 -24.99 24.85
C VAL A 528 10.63 -25.68 26.10
N ARG A 529 9.85 -26.75 25.94
CA ARG A 529 9.32 -27.56 27.07
C ARG A 529 10.43 -28.14 27.94
N SER A 530 11.54 -28.60 27.36
CA SER A 530 12.70 -29.07 28.13
C SER A 530 13.31 -27.97 28.99
N ILE A 531 13.47 -26.75 28.47
CA ILE A 531 13.96 -25.59 29.23
C ILE A 531 12.97 -25.21 30.35
N LEU A 532 11.66 -25.21 30.06
CA LEU A 532 10.62 -24.89 31.05
C LEU A 532 10.53 -25.93 32.16
N ARG A 533 10.60 -27.23 31.83
CA ARG A 533 10.67 -28.32 32.81
C ARG A 533 11.90 -28.19 33.70
N HIS A 534 13.05 -27.85 33.12
CA HIS A 534 14.26 -27.60 33.89
C HIS A 534 14.09 -26.40 34.85
N LYS A 535 13.44 -25.31 34.41
CA LYS A 535 13.08 -24.17 35.28
C LYS A 535 12.21 -24.63 36.45
N GLU A 536 11.16 -25.42 36.21
CA GLU A 536 10.31 -25.95 37.28
C GLU A 536 11.08 -26.85 38.27
N LEU A 537 11.98 -27.69 37.75
CA LEU A 537 12.85 -28.55 38.57
C LEU A 537 13.81 -27.71 39.42
N ALA A 538 14.50 -26.74 38.81
CA ALA A 538 15.44 -25.84 39.49
C ALA A 538 14.75 -25.03 40.60
N VAL A 539 13.50 -24.57 40.37
CA VAL A 539 12.70 -23.87 41.39
C VAL A 539 12.29 -24.81 42.55
N LYS A 540 12.00 -26.08 42.27
CA LYS A 540 11.63 -27.08 43.29
C LYS A 540 12.82 -27.57 44.13
N THR A 541 14.04 -27.55 43.61
CA THR A 541 15.27 -27.99 44.32
C THR A 541 16.32 -26.86 44.44
N PRO A 542 16.15 -25.91 45.38
CA PRO A 542 16.99 -24.71 45.49
C PRO A 542 18.43 -24.94 46.02
N GLY A 543 18.95 -26.18 45.99
CA GLY A 543 20.28 -26.54 46.50
C GLY A 543 21.17 -27.33 45.54
N ALA A 544 20.70 -27.64 44.32
CA ALA A 544 21.39 -28.52 43.38
C ALA A 544 22.41 -27.81 42.45
N GLY A 545 22.64 -26.50 42.61
CA GLY A 545 23.54 -25.73 41.73
C GLY A 545 23.01 -25.52 40.31
N LEU A 546 21.74 -25.86 40.04
CA LEU A 546 21.08 -25.68 38.74
C LEU A 546 20.73 -24.19 38.51
N LEU A 547 21.04 -23.69 37.31
CA LEU A 547 20.75 -22.31 36.90
C LEU A 547 19.28 -22.16 36.48
N ILE A 548 18.60 -21.15 37.01
CA ILE A 548 17.20 -20.85 36.69
C ILE A 548 17.13 -20.06 35.38
N ALA A 549 16.32 -20.53 34.42
CA ALA A 549 16.10 -19.83 33.16
C ALA A 549 15.27 -18.53 33.38
N ASN A 550 15.81 -17.40 32.95
CA ASN A 550 15.16 -16.09 32.92
C ASN A 550 14.46 -15.91 31.56
N LEU A 551 13.13 -15.89 31.59
CA LEU A 551 12.29 -15.80 30.39
C LEU A 551 12.19 -14.36 29.84
N ASN A 552 12.62 -13.37 30.62
CA ASN A 552 12.44 -11.94 30.32
C ASN A 552 13.72 -11.26 29.81
N LEU A 553 14.76 -12.05 29.51
CA LEU A 553 15.95 -11.52 28.84
C LEU A 553 15.58 -11.09 27.42
N LYS A 554 16.14 -9.97 26.99
CA LYS A 554 15.89 -9.38 25.68
C LYS A 554 17.08 -9.57 24.75
N ASN A 555 16.80 -9.77 23.47
CA ASN A 555 17.82 -9.74 22.42
C ASN A 555 18.14 -8.30 21.96
N SER A 556 18.94 -8.16 20.91
CA SER A 556 19.32 -6.86 20.34
C SER A 556 18.19 -6.02 19.77
N LYS A 557 17.04 -6.63 19.46
CA LYS A 557 15.82 -5.95 18.99
C LYS A 557 14.83 -5.70 20.14
N ASP A 558 15.30 -5.79 21.39
CA ASP A 558 14.48 -5.73 22.60
C ASP A 558 13.36 -6.78 22.68
N GLU A 559 13.43 -7.84 21.86
CA GLU A 559 12.45 -8.91 21.85
C GLU A 559 12.74 -9.87 23.02
N THR A 560 11.69 -10.24 23.75
CA THR A 560 11.72 -11.39 24.68
C THR A 560 11.33 -12.67 23.94
N ALA A 561 11.57 -13.83 24.55
CA ALA A 561 11.10 -15.10 24.01
C ALA A 561 9.57 -15.11 23.80
N LEU A 562 8.82 -14.42 24.68
CA LEU A 562 7.37 -14.25 24.55
C LEU A 562 7.03 -13.36 23.35
N SER A 563 7.67 -12.19 23.19
CA SER A 563 7.37 -11.30 22.06
C SER A 563 7.69 -11.95 20.72
N LEU A 564 8.81 -12.68 20.64
CA LEU A 564 9.20 -13.42 19.45
C LEU A 564 8.19 -14.54 19.10
N SER A 565 7.63 -15.20 20.12
CA SER A 565 6.59 -16.23 19.88
C SER A 565 5.31 -15.64 19.31
N LEU A 566 4.95 -14.42 19.69
CA LEU A 566 3.76 -13.71 19.19
C LEU A 566 3.98 -13.21 17.75
N GLU A 567 5.13 -12.62 17.45
CA GLU A 567 5.50 -12.22 16.08
C GLU A 567 5.47 -13.39 15.09
N LEU A 568 5.83 -14.60 15.55
CA LEU A 568 5.79 -15.81 14.74
C LEU A 568 4.41 -16.50 14.70
N GLY A 569 3.40 -15.96 15.38
CA GLY A 569 2.04 -16.51 15.47
C GLY A 569 1.92 -17.79 16.30
N LEU A 570 2.87 -18.06 17.20
CA LEU A 570 2.96 -19.30 17.99
C LEU A 570 2.20 -19.17 19.32
N HIS A 571 0.88 -18.98 19.27
CA HIS A 571 0.04 -18.73 20.46
C HIS A 571 0.10 -19.85 21.52
N ASP A 572 0.24 -21.11 21.11
CA ASP A 572 0.35 -22.23 22.08
C ASP A 572 1.66 -22.18 22.87
N MET A 573 2.75 -21.83 22.20
CA MET A 573 4.05 -21.66 22.82
C MET A 573 4.07 -20.43 23.73
N ALA A 574 3.42 -19.34 23.31
CA ALA A 574 3.22 -18.14 24.13
C ALA A 574 2.44 -18.47 25.42
N ARG A 575 1.38 -19.29 25.34
CA ARG A 575 0.60 -19.75 26.50
C ARG A 575 1.45 -20.59 27.47
N GLU A 576 2.30 -21.48 26.95
CA GLU A 576 3.23 -22.26 27.79
C GLU A 576 4.27 -21.37 28.48
N LEU A 577 4.82 -20.36 27.79
CA LEU A 577 5.76 -19.38 28.38
C LEU A 577 5.09 -18.54 29.48
N LEU A 578 3.85 -18.10 29.27
CA LEU A 578 3.06 -17.37 30.27
C LEU A 578 2.73 -18.24 31.48
N GLY A 579 2.33 -19.49 31.26
CA GLY A 579 2.11 -20.47 32.34
C GLY A 579 3.37 -20.72 33.17
N ALA A 580 4.56 -20.59 32.57
CA ALA A 580 5.84 -20.68 33.26
C ALA A 580 6.32 -19.35 33.89
N GLY A 581 5.52 -18.29 33.84
CA GLY A 581 5.79 -17.00 34.49
C GLY A 581 6.65 -16.02 33.67
N ALA A 582 6.53 -16.02 32.34
CA ALA A 582 7.04 -14.92 31.51
C ALA A 582 6.22 -13.64 31.78
N SER A 583 6.87 -12.48 31.88
CA SER A 583 6.16 -11.21 32.08
C SER A 583 5.56 -10.71 30.77
N LEU A 584 4.30 -10.30 30.83
CA LEU A 584 3.52 -9.86 29.67
C LEU A 584 3.72 -8.35 29.40
N ASP A 585 3.93 -7.56 30.46
CA ASP A 585 4.06 -6.10 30.39
C ASP A 585 5.53 -5.63 30.27
N VAL A 586 6.35 -6.39 29.55
CA VAL A 586 7.72 -5.94 29.25
C VAL A 586 7.66 -4.81 28.23
N VAL A 587 8.30 -3.69 28.58
CA VAL A 587 8.45 -2.55 27.68
C VAL A 587 9.78 -2.62 26.94
N ASP A 588 9.84 -2.26 25.67
CA ASP A 588 11.08 -2.10 24.89
C ASP A 588 11.83 -0.79 25.22
N ALA A 589 12.93 -0.47 24.51
CA ALA A 589 13.65 0.79 24.68
C ALA A 589 12.81 2.04 24.36
N GLU A 590 11.77 1.90 23.54
CA GLU A 590 10.80 2.96 23.18
C GLU A 590 9.65 3.05 24.20
N GLY A 591 9.66 2.21 25.24
CA GLY A 591 8.63 2.16 26.27
C GLY A 591 7.32 1.53 25.80
N LEU A 592 7.33 0.81 24.68
CA LEU A 592 6.16 0.12 24.14
C LEU A 592 6.02 -1.26 24.79
N SER A 593 4.82 -1.57 25.27
CA SER A 593 4.48 -2.92 25.73
C SER A 593 4.26 -3.86 24.55
N LEU A 594 4.19 -5.16 24.82
CA LEU A 594 3.80 -6.16 23.82
C LEU A 594 2.44 -5.85 23.19
N LEU A 595 1.51 -5.32 23.99
CA LEU A 595 0.19 -4.90 23.51
C LEU A 595 0.30 -3.68 22.58
N HIS A 596 1.11 -2.67 22.94
CA HIS A 596 1.37 -1.53 22.05
C HIS A 596 1.95 -1.97 20.72
N ARG A 597 2.93 -2.89 20.73
CA ARG A 597 3.58 -3.37 19.50
C ARG A 597 2.62 -4.18 18.63
N ALA A 598 1.80 -5.04 19.22
CA ALA A 598 0.76 -5.77 18.49
C ALA A 598 -0.25 -4.82 17.81
N ILE A 599 -0.66 -3.76 18.51
CA ILE A 599 -1.58 -2.74 17.96
C ILE A 599 -0.91 -1.93 16.83
N LEU A 600 0.33 -1.49 17.01
CA LEU A 600 1.09 -0.74 16.00
C LEU A 600 1.34 -1.55 14.73
N HIS A 601 1.61 -2.85 14.85
CA HIS A 601 1.74 -3.78 13.72
C HIS A 601 0.40 -4.27 13.16
N GLN A 602 -0.74 -3.81 13.72
CA GLN A 602 -2.10 -4.20 13.32
C GLN A 602 -2.38 -5.71 13.48
N ASP A 603 -1.68 -6.38 14.40
CA ASP A 603 -1.93 -7.78 14.76
C ASP A 603 -3.12 -7.88 15.72
N THR A 604 -4.31 -7.97 15.14
CA THR A 604 -5.58 -8.13 15.86
C THR A 604 -5.63 -9.42 16.67
N ALA A 605 -5.11 -10.54 16.15
CA ALA A 605 -5.15 -11.82 16.83
C ALA A 605 -4.17 -11.85 18.02
N GLY A 606 -2.96 -11.34 17.84
CA GLY A 606 -1.97 -11.19 18.91
C GLY A 606 -2.44 -10.22 19.99
N ALA A 607 -3.04 -9.08 19.62
CA ALA A 607 -3.58 -8.13 20.58
C ALA A 607 -4.71 -8.74 21.42
N ILE A 608 -5.69 -9.42 20.80
CA ILE A 608 -6.77 -10.09 21.53
C ILE A 608 -6.22 -11.19 22.44
N PHE A 609 -5.24 -11.98 21.95
CA PHE A 609 -4.59 -13.00 22.77
C PHE A 609 -3.91 -12.40 24.02
N LEU A 610 -3.19 -11.28 23.86
CA LEU A 610 -2.57 -10.57 24.99
C LEU A 610 -3.62 -10.07 25.99
N LEU A 611 -4.73 -9.53 25.49
CA LEU A 611 -5.86 -9.08 26.33
C LEU A 611 -6.56 -10.24 27.06
N ASP A 612 -6.65 -11.43 26.43
CA ASP A 612 -7.18 -12.64 27.06
C ASP A 612 -6.28 -13.17 28.18
N GLN A 613 -4.97 -12.96 28.05
CA GLN A 613 -3.97 -13.36 29.05
C GLN A 613 -3.75 -12.32 30.16
N GLY A 614 -4.48 -11.19 30.14
CA GLY A 614 -4.47 -10.20 31.21
C GLY A 614 -3.39 -9.12 31.09
N ALA A 615 -3.03 -8.70 29.87
CA ALA A 615 -2.18 -7.54 29.64
C ALA A 615 -2.72 -6.28 30.32
N ASP A 616 -1.83 -5.41 30.82
CA ASP A 616 -2.25 -4.12 31.36
C ASP A 616 -2.85 -3.24 30.25
N LEU A 617 -4.10 -2.83 30.46
CA LEU A 617 -4.91 -2.06 29.51
C LEU A 617 -4.55 -0.57 29.50
N ASN A 618 -3.87 -0.09 30.53
CA ASN A 618 -3.67 1.33 30.79
C ASN A 618 -2.18 1.71 30.83
N LEU A 619 -1.28 0.79 30.49
CA LEU A 619 0.15 1.08 30.39
C LEU A 619 0.39 2.08 29.27
N ARG A 620 1.22 3.10 29.49
CA ARG A 620 1.39 4.20 28.54
C ARG A 620 2.71 4.12 27.81
N THR A 621 2.73 4.56 26.56
CA THR A 621 3.96 4.76 25.78
C THR A 621 4.79 5.93 26.35
N GLN A 622 6.01 6.12 25.85
CA GLN A 622 6.80 7.32 26.19
C GLN A 622 6.09 8.63 25.81
N ASP A 623 5.30 8.61 24.74
CA ASP A 623 4.46 9.73 24.29
C ASP A 623 3.17 9.89 25.13
N GLY A 624 2.97 9.04 26.15
CA GLY A 624 1.80 9.10 27.03
C GLY A 624 0.53 8.47 26.45
N GLU A 625 0.62 7.80 25.31
CA GLU A 625 -0.51 7.20 24.63
C GLU A 625 -0.96 5.90 25.31
N SER A 626 -2.27 5.68 25.40
CA SER A 626 -2.85 4.43 25.90
C SER A 626 -3.03 3.39 24.78
N PRO A 627 -3.12 2.08 25.10
CA PRO A 627 -3.42 1.05 24.10
C PRO A 627 -4.73 1.33 23.36
N LEU A 628 -5.73 1.88 24.04
CA LEU A 628 -7.00 2.26 23.43
C LEU A 628 -6.82 3.37 22.39
N GLN A 629 -6.05 4.41 22.70
CA GLN A 629 -5.76 5.49 21.76
C GLN A 629 -5.02 4.97 20.51
N LEU A 630 -4.02 4.12 20.70
CA LEU A 630 -3.30 3.48 19.60
C LEU A 630 -4.22 2.61 18.73
N ALA A 631 -5.12 1.85 19.35
CA ALA A 631 -6.08 1.00 18.63
C ALA A 631 -7.06 1.82 17.79
N ILE A 632 -7.49 2.98 18.28
CA ILE A 632 -8.31 3.93 17.53
C ILE A 632 -7.48 4.54 16.39
N LYS A 633 -6.27 5.05 16.64
CA LYS A 633 -5.39 5.62 15.59
C LYS A 633 -5.08 4.63 14.45
N ARG A 634 -5.05 3.33 14.74
CA ARG A 634 -4.81 2.25 13.77
C ARG A 634 -6.08 1.61 13.21
N HIS A 635 -7.27 2.12 13.54
CA HIS A 635 -8.56 1.64 13.03
C HIS A 635 -8.82 0.15 13.33
N LEU A 636 -8.65 -0.29 14.58
CA LEU A 636 -8.81 -1.70 14.99
C LEU A 636 -10.08 -1.93 15.85
N PRO A 637 -11.28 -2.01 15.25
CA PRO A 637 -12.55 -2.05 16.00
C PRO A 637 -12.67 -3.29 16.90
N ALA A 638 -12.14 -4.44 16.49
CA ALA A 638 -12.15 -5.66 17.30
C ALA A 638 -11.30 -5.53 18.58
N VAL A 639 -10.15 -4.85 18.47
CA VAL A 639 -9.26 -4.61 19.62
C VAL A 639 -9.85 -3.54 20.53
N VAL A 640 -10.42 -2.46 19.97
CA VAL A 640 -11.13 -1.44 20.73
C VAL A 640 -12.27 -2.07 21.53
N LYS A 641 -13.09 -2.91 20.89
CA LYS A 641 -14.15 -3.65 21.58
C LYS A 641 -13.61 -4.51 22.72
N ALA A 642 -12.54 -5.27 22.49
CA ALA A 642 -11.94 -6.13 23.51
C ALA A 642 -11.37 -5.32 24.70
N LEU A 643 -10.78 -4.15 24.43
CA LEU A 643 -10.31 -3.21 25.45
C LEU A 643 -11.47 -2.63 26.27
N CYS A 644 -12.54 -2.18 25.61
CA CYS A 644 -13.73 -1.64 26.28
C CYS A 644 -14.45 -2.70 27.13
N GLU A 645 -14.58 -3.94 26.64
CA GLU A 645 -15.16 -5.06 27.40
C GLU A 645 -14.41 -5.34 28.71
N ARG A 646 -13.10 -5.06 28.74
CA ARG A 646 -12.23 -5.29 29.90
C ARG A 646 -12.04 -4.04 30.76
N GLY A 647 -12.71 -2.93 30.43
CA GLY A 647 -12.71 -1.71 31.22
C GLY A 647 -11.46 -0.83 31.06
N ALA A 648 -10.91 -0.75 29.84
CA ALA A 648 -9.86 0.22 29.53
C ALA A 648 -10.35 1.66 29.77
N ASP A 649 -9.46 2.54 30.24
CA ASP A 649 -9.77 3.94 30.45
C ASP A 649 -10.03 4.64 29.10
N MET A 650 -11.19 5.28 28.98
CA MET A 650 -11.62 5.97 27.76
C MET A 650 -11.22 7.46 27.74
N LEU A 651 -10.57 7.94 28.80
CA LEU A 651 -10.07 9.30 28.85
C LEU A 651 -8.68 9.41 28.20
N ILE A 652 -8.52 10.46 27.39
CA ILE A 652 -7.23 10.86 26.82
C ILE A 652 -6.62 11.92 27.73
N THR A 653 -5.37 11.72 28.13
CA THR A 653 -4.65 12.68 28.99
C THR A 653 -3.52 13.41 28.26
N ASP A 654 -3.48 13.30 26.94
CA ASP A 654 -2.43 13.94 26.13
C ASP A 654 -2.52 15.46 26.29
N GLU A 655 -1.43 16.08 26.74
CA GLU A 655 -1.36 17.53 27.00
C GLU A 655 -1.43 18.36 25.71
N ALA A 656 -1.14 17.74 24.55
CA ALA A 656 -1.20 18.41 23.25
C ALA A 656 -2.64 18.50 22.69
N SER A 657 -3.55 17.64 23.13
CA SER A 657 -4.92 17.58 22.59
C SER A 657 -5.89 18.46 23.38
N SER A 658 -6.60 19.35 22.70
CA SER A 658 -7.62 20.21 23.31
C SER A 658 -8.86 19.44 23.80
N CYS A 659 -9.08 18.22 23.29
CA CYS A 659 -10.18 17.35 23.67
C CYS A 659 -9.68 16.03 24.23
N LYS A 660 -10.03 15.76 25.49
CA LYS A 660 -9.59 14.61 26.29
C LYS A 660 -10.44 13.34 26.08
N SER A 661 -11.14 13.22 24.95
CA SER A 661 -12.10 12.13 24.70
C SER A 661 -11.62 11.15 23.63
N ALA A 662 -11.60 9.85 23.95
CA ALA A 662 -11.35 8.79 22.98
C ALA A 662 -12.40 8.76 21.85
N LEU A 663 -13.63 9.19 22.14
CA LEU A 663 -14.68 9.30 21.13
C LEU A 663 -14.33 10.34 20.07
N TRP A 664 -13.81 11.51 20.47
CA TRP A 664 -13.42 12.55 19.53
C TRP A 664 -12.28 12.10 18.60
N LEU A 665 -11.28 11.40 19.14
CA LEU A 665 -10.18 10.83 18.34
C LEU A 665 -10.70 9.89 17.24
N ALA A 666 -11.71 9.07 17.54
CA ALA A 666 -12.34 8.19 16.55
C ALA A 666 -13.12 8.98 15.50
N LEU A 667 -13.86 10.01 15.92
CA LEU A 667 -14.68 10.85 15.05
C LEU A 667 -13.84 11.74 14.12
N GLU A 668 -12.73 12.30 14.60
CA GLU A 668 -11.76 13.06 13.81
C GLU A 668 -11.13 12.18 12.71
N GLY A 669 -10.90 10.90 13.01
CA GLY A 669 -10.45 9.90 12.05
C GLY A 669 -11.56 9.35 11.12
N GLY A 670 -12.81 9.80 11.25
CA GLY A 670 -13.95 9.34 10.46
C GLY A 670 -14.40 7.90 10.75
N GLN A 671 -14.11 7.38 11.94
CA GLN A 671 -14.31 5.98 12.33
C GLN A 671 -15.65 5.77 13.05
N GLU A 672 -16.76 5.76 12.31
CA GLU A 672 -18.10 5.62 12.89
C GLU A 672 -18.33 4.26 13.59
N ASP A 673 -17.69 3.18 13.11
CA ASP A 673 -17.75 1.84 13.69
C ASP A 673 -17.08 1.76 15.05
N VAL A 674 -15.87 2.33 15.16
CA VAL A 674 -15.13 2.45 16.42
C VAL A 674 -15.86 3.38 17.39
N ALA A 675 -16.37 4.51 16.91
CA ALA A 675 -17.17 5.43 17.72
C ALA A 675 -18.45 4.75 18.25
N SER A 676 -19.14 3.94 17.44
CA SER A 676 -20.32 3.18 17.86
C SER A 676 -19.99 2.19 18.99
N VAL A 677 -18.85 1.52 18.91
CA VAL A 677 -18.36 0.64 19.97
C VAL A 677 -18.11 1.46 21.25
N LEU A 678 -17.40 2.58 21.17
CA LEU A 678 -17.11 3.42 22.34
C LEU A 678 -18.40 3.90 23.04
N VAL A 679 -19.39 4.38 22.27
CA VAL A 679 -20.71 4.78 22.82
C VAL A 679 -21.44 3.60 23.44
N GLN A 680 -21.42 2.43 22.81
CA GLN A 680 -22.05 1.21 23.34
C GLN A 680 -21.50 0.81 24.73
N TYR A 681 -20.21 1.02 24.97
CA TYR A 681 -19.56 0.71 26.25
C TYR A 681 -19.52 1.91 27.23
N GLY A 682 -20.30 2.97 26.97
CA GLY A 682 -20.55 4.04 27.93
C GLY A 682 -19.59 5.23 27.87
N CYS A 683 -18.95 5.48 26.72
CA CYS A 683 -18.19 6.72 26.51
C CYS A 683 -19.12 7.94 26.55
N ASP A 684 -18.70 9.00 27.26
CA ASP A 684 -19.48 10.24 27.38
C ASP A 684 -19.52 10.99 26.05
N THR A 685 -20.71 11.14 25.49
CA THR A 685 -20.98 11.83 24.22
C THR A 685 -20.96 13.36 24.35
N ASP A 686 -21.07 13.89 25.56
CA ASP A 686 -21.17 15.34 25.81
C ASP A 686 -19.82 15.98 26.14
N CYS A 687 -18.76 15.17 26.29
CA CYS A 687 -17.41 15.57 26.71
C CYS A 687 -17.09 17.03 26.39
N TRP A 688 -16.89 17.81 27.46
CA TRP A 688 -16.63 19.24 27.35
C TRP A 688 -15.17 19.49 27.03
N SER A 689 -14.91 20.30 26.00
CA SER A 689 -13.58 20.73 25.60
C SER A 689 -13.49 22.24 25.47
N GLU A 690 -12.27 22.76 25.48
CA GLU A 690 -12.02 24.17 25.14
C GLU A 690 -12.34 24.42 23.67
N GLY A 691 -13.18 25.42 23.44
CA GLY A 691 -13.63 25.90 22.14
C GLY A 691 -12.98 27.23 21.74
N PRO A 692 -13.42 27.83 20.63
CA PRO A 692 -12.92 29.12 20.17
C PRO A 692 -13.16 30.22 21.22
N GLY A 693 -12.22 31.15 21.37
CA GLY A 693 -12.34 32.26 22.32
C GLY A 693 -12.30 31.84 23.80
N GLY A 694 -11.79 30.63 24.12
CA GLY A 694 -11.70 30.12 25.49
C GLY A 694 -13.03 29.68 26.10
N CYS A 695 -14.08 29.54 25.29
CA CYS A 695 -15.35 28.98 25.75
C CYS A 695 -15.23 27.48 26.02
N TYR A 696 -16.13 26.94 26.84
CA TYR A 696 -16.32 25.50 27.00
C TYR A 696 -17.49 25.05 26.15
N GLN A 697 -17.27 24.03 25.33
CA GLN A 697 -18.23 23.52 24.37
C GLN A 697 -18.29 21.99 24.37
N THR A 698 -19.44 21.43 24.02
CA THR A 698 -19.60 19.96 23.87
C THR A 698 -19.03 19.47 22.55
N LEU A 699 -18.84 18.16 22.41
CA LEU A 699 -18.40 17.56 21.14
C LEU A 699 -19.32 17.91 19.96
N LEU A 700 -20.64 18.06 20.21
CA LEU A 700 -21.60 18.46 19.18
C LEU A 700 -21.36 19.89 18.69
N HIS A 701 -21.07 20.83 19.59
CA HIS A 701 -20.70 22.20 19.20
C HIS A 701 -19.43 22.21 18.37
N ARG A 702 -18.41 21.45 18.79
CA ARG A 702 -17.16 21.33 18.04
C ARG A 702 -17.38 20.77 16.63
N ALA A 703 -18.20 19.73 16.49
CA ALA A 703 -18.53 19.17 15.18
C ALA A 703 -19.26 20.19 14.27
N ILE A 704 -20.10 21.04 14.85
CA ILE A 704 -20.79 22.12 14.13
C ILE A 704 -19.80 23.22 13.72
N ASP A 705 -18.92 23.65 14.61
CA ASP A 705 -17.90 24.68 14.34
C ASP A 705 -16.82 24.21 13.35
N GLU A 706 -16.53 22.90 13.29
CA GLU A 706 -15.66 22.29 12.28
C GLU A 706 -16.40 21.99 10.96
N ASN A 707 -17.70 22.29 10.88
CA ASN A 707 -18.56 22.05 9.72
C ASN A 707 -18.56 20.56 9.29
N ASN A 708 -18.62 19.65 10.27
CA ASN A 708 -18.60 18.20 10.06
C ASN A 708 -19.98 17.58 10.30
N ASP A 709 -20.81 17.58 9.25
CA ASP A 709 -22.19 17.11 9.30
C ASP A 709 -22.34 15.65 9.73
N SER A 710 -21.45 14.75 9.26
CA SER A 710 -21.55 13.32 9.57
C SER A 710 -21.30 13.05 11.05
N VAL A 711 -20.25 13.67 11.61
CA VAL A 711 -19.92 13.57 13.04
C VAL A 711 -21.03 14.18 13.90
N ALA A 712 -21.55 15.36 13.52
CA ALA A 712 -22.66 15.98 14.23
C ALA A 712 -23.91 15.08 14.22
N CYS A 713 -24.30 14.55 13.06
CA CYS A 713 -25.43 13.61 12.95
C CYS A 713 -25.21 12.33 13.76
N PHE A 714 -23.98 11.82 13.80
CA PHE A 714 -23.62 10.64 14.60
C PHE A 714 -23.78 10.89 16.10
N LEU A 715 -23.28 12.03 16.61
CA LEU A 715 -23.41 12.41 18.01
C LEU A 715 -24.88 12.57 18.42
N VAL A 716 -25.70 13.21 17.57
CA VAL A 716 -27.14 13.38 17.81
C VAL A 716 -27.85 12.02 17.90
N ARG A 717 -27.56 11.09 16.98
CA ARG A 717 -28.11 9.72 17.00
C ARG A 717 -27.64 8.90 18.20
N SER A 718 -26.47 9.25 18.74
CA SER A 718 -25.87 8.61 19.91
C SER A 718 -26.45 9.09 21.24
N GLY A 719 -27.36 10.09 21.22
CA GLY A 719 -28.09 10.54 22.41
C GLY A 719 -27.37 11.61 23.23
N CYS A 720 -26.54 12.46 22.61
CA CYS A 720 -25.94 13.61 23.27
C CYS A 720 -26.98 14.67 23.70
N ASP A 721 -26.59 15.56 24.60
CA ASP A 721 -27.40 16.72 24.99
C ASP A 721 -27.49 17.73 23.84
N LEU A 722 -28.70 17.89 23.30
CA LEU A 722 -29.00 18.74 22.15
C LEU A 722 -29.24 20.21 22.51
N ASN A 723 -29.40 20.52 23.81
CA ASN A 723 -29.94 21.81 24.25
C ASN A 723 -28.98 22.61 25.14
N SER A 724 -27.94 21.99 25.70
CA SER A 724 -26.94 22.74 26.48
C SER A 724 -26.29 23.82 25.62
N PRO A 725 -26.27 25.09 26.06
CA PRO A 725 -25.49 26.13 25.39
C PRO A 725 -24.01 26.04 25.78
N ARG A 726 -23.15 26.71 25.02
CA ARG A 726 -21.76 26.96 25.42
C ARG A 726 -21.68 27.70 26.76
N ARG A 727 -20.58 27.48 27.47
CA ARG A 727 -20.34 28.03 28.81
C ARG A 727 -18.99 28.76 28.87
N PRO A 728 -18.81 29.73 29.77
CA PRO A 728 -17.49 30.25 30.06
C PRO A 728 -16.60 29.17 30.70
N GLY A 729 -15.29 29.29 30.51
CA GLY A 729 -14.30 28.38 31.08
C GLY A 729 -14.29 28.38 32.62
N PRO A 730 -13.54 27.46 33.24
CA PRO A 730 -13.54 27.24 34.70
C PRO A 730 -13.11 28.47 35.52
N HIS A 731 -12.39 29.41 34.89
CA HIS A 731 -11.97 30.67 35.51
C HIS A 731 -12.86 31.88 35.13
N GLY A 732 -13.99 31.65 34.44
CA GLY A 732 -14.85 32.70 33.89
C GLY A 732 -14.30 33.33 32.61
N GLU A 733 -13.37 32.64 31.94
CA GLU A 733 -12.77 33.04 30.67
C GLU A 733 -13.71 32.73 29.50
N GLY A 734 -13.66 33.53 28.44
CA GLY A 734 -14.55 33.39 27.29
C GLY A 734 -14.79 34.71 26.58
N ASP A 735 -14.71 34.70 25.25
CA ASP A 735 -15.13 35.81 24.39
C ASP A 735 -16.67 35.82 24.21
N GLU A 736 -17.19 36.42 23.14
CA GLU A 736 -18.64 36.59 22.93
C GLU A 736 -19.38 35.24 22.85
N GLU A 737 -18.75 34.19 22.31
CA GLU A 737 -19.32 32.85 22.13
C GLU A 737 -19.60 32.11 23.44
N ALA A 738 -18.97 32.51 24.54
CA ALA A 738 -19.22 31.94 25.87
C ALA A 738 -20.51 32.48 26.52
N PHE A 739 -21.00 33.63 26.05
CA PHE A 739 -22.13 34.37 26.63
C PHE A 739 -23.30 34.54 25.66
N ASP A 740 -23.20 33.99 24.45
CA ASP A 740 -24.24 34.08 23.43
C ASP A 740 -25.49 33.23 23.78
N GLY A 741 -25.36 32.25 24.67
CA GLY A 741 -26.46 31.35 25.05
C GLY A 741 -26.98 30.50 23.89
N GLN A 742 -26.21 30.33 22.82
CA GLN A 742 -26.64 29.60 21.64
C GLN A 742 -26.59 28.10 21.89
N THR A 743 -27.71 27.43 21.62
CA THR A 743 -27.78 25.96 21.59
C THR A 743 -27.20 25.41 20.28
N PRO A 744 -26.87 24.10 20.19
CA PRO A 744 -26.44 23.48 18.93
C PRO A 744 -27.35 23.81 17.75
N LEU A 745 -28.68 23.83 17.96
CA LEU A 745 -29.65 24.17 16.92
C LEU A 745 -29.54 25.62 16.43
N HIS A 746 -29.23 26.58 17.32
CA HIS A 746 -28.94 27.96 16.91
C HIS A 746 -27.72 28.03 16.01
N LEU A 747 -26.65 27.31 16.38
CA LEU A 747 -25.40 27.29 15.61
C LEU A 747 -25.57 26.61 14.26
N SER A 748 -26.26 25.47 14.20
CA SER A 748 -26.56 24.81 12.93
C SER A 748 -27.38 25.73 11.99
N CYS A 749 -28.29 26.54 12.55
CA CYS A 749 -29.00 27.58 11.79
C CYS A 749 -28.10 28.76 11.39
N ALA A 750 -27.16 29.15 12.27
CA ALA A 750 -26.17 30.20 12.00
C ALA A 750 -25.20 29.81 10.86
N TRP A 751 -24.81 28.54 10.79
CA TRP A 751 -23.85 27.99 9.82
C TRP A 751 -24.50 27.37 8.58
N SER A 752 -25.84 27.33 8.54
CA SER A 752 -26.63 26.73 7.45
C SER A 752 -26.42 25.22 7.24
N LEU A 753 -26.25 24.46 8.33
CA LEU A 753 -26.07 23.01 8.32
C LEU A 753 -27.41 22.27 8.22
N GLU A 754 -27.96 22.17 7.02
CA GLU A 754 -29.27 21.54 6.76
C GLU A 754 -29.40 20.09 7.30
N PRO A 755 -28.42 19.18 7.08
CA PRO A 755 -28.53 17.79 7.56
C PRO A 755 -28.54 17.70 9.09
N VAL A 756 -27.74 18.56 9.75
CA VAL A 756 -27.65 18.61 11.21
C VAL A 756 -28.94 19.17 11.80
N VAL A 757 -29.50 20.22 11.21
CA VAL A 757 -30.81 20.76 11.65
C VAL A 757 -31.90 19.70 11.54
N GLN A 758 -31.98 18.98 10.42
CA GLN A 758 -32.99 17.93 10.25
C GLN A 758 -32.84 16.84 11.32
N THR A 759 -31.63 16.34 11.53
CA THR A 759 -31.38 15.29 12.53
C THR A 759 -31.63 15.76 13.96
N LEU A 760 -31.27 17.00 14.31
CA LEU A 760 -31.58 17.61 15.61
C LEU A 760 -33.10 17.68 15.86
N ILE A 761 -33.88 18.09 14.85
CA ILE A 761 -35.34 18.15 14.94
C ILE A 761 -35.94 16.74 15.09
N GLU A 762 -35.45 15.75 14.34
CA GLU A 762 -35.90 14.36 14.43
C GLU A 762 -35.64 13.75 15.82
N HIS A 763 -34.61 14.20 16.54
CA HIS A 763 -34.24 13.74 17.88
C HIS A 763 -34.75 14.67 19.01
N ASN A 764 -35.78 15.48 18.74
CA ASN A 764 -36.45 16.36 19.72
C ASN A 764 -35.58 17.46 20.34
N ALA A 765 -34.68 18.08 19.57
CA ALA A 765 -34.05 19.34 19.99
C ALA A 765 -35.11 20.44 20.23
N ASP A 766 -34.88 21.32 21.20
CA ASP A 766 -35.81 22.40 21.51
C ASP A 766 -35.77 23.50 20.43
N VAL A 767 -36.75 23.46 19.53
CA VAL A 767 -36.93 24.44 18.44
C VAL A 767 -37.29 25.85 18.94
N ASN A 768 -37.67 25.99 20.21
CA ASN A 768 -38.10 27.25 20.82
C ASN A 768 -37.10 27.81 21.83
N ALA A 769 -35.92 27.18 21.97
CA ALA A 769 -34.86 27.69 22.83
C ALA A 769 -34.56 29.16 22.47
N GLN A 770 -34.30 29.99 23.47
CA GLN A 770 -33.95 31.40 23.26
C GLN A 770 -32.49 31.64 23.63
N ASP A 771 -31.73 32.24 22.72
CA ASP A 771 -30.36 32.68 22.97
C ASP A 771 -30.31 33.86 23.96
N SER A 772 -29.12 34.37 24.26
CA SER A 772 -28.96 35.46 25.22
C SER A 772 -29.65 36.75 24.76
N GLU A 773 -29.91 36.95 23.46
CA GLU A 773 -30.67 38.06 22.87
C GLU A 773 -32.18 37.77 22.76
N GLY A 774 -32.64 36.62 23.26
CA GLY A 774 -34.04 36.19 23.18
C GLY A 774 -34.44 35.66 21.80
N ARG A 775 -33.50 35.49 20.87
CA ARG A 775 -33.76 34.97 19.53
C ARG A 775 -33.94 33.47 19.60
N THR A 776 -34.89 32.94 18.84
CA THR A 776 -35.04 31.49 18.63
C THR A 776 -34.23 31.02 17.43
N PRO A 777 -34.01 29.70 17.23
CA PRO A 777 -33.33 29.20 16.03
C PRO A 777 -33.99 29.68 14.73
N LEU A 778 -35.32 29.84 14.74
CA LEU A 778 -36.05 30.39 13.59
C LEU A 778 -35.68 31.86 13.32
N HIS A 779 -35.48 32.70 14.33
CA HIS A 779 -35.00 34.08 14.12
C HIS A 779 -33.63 34.09 13.45
N VAL A 780 -32.71 33.23 13.89
CA VAL A 780 -31.36 33.09 13.31
C VAL A 780 -31.44 32.59 11.87
N ALA A 781 -32.24 31.55 11.60
CA ALA A 781 -32.43 31.02 10.24
C ALA A 781 -33.01 32.07 9.27
N ILE A 782 -33.96 32.89 9.73
CA ILE A 782 -34.55 33.98 8.94
C ILE A 782 -33.52 35.08 8.65
N SER A 783 -32.68 35.44 9.62
CA SER A 783 -31.58 36.39 9.46
C SER A 783 -30.59 35.93 8.38
N ASN A 784 -30.27 34.64 8.36
CA ASN A 784 -29.38 34.02 7.38
C ASN A 784 -30.03 33.71 6.03
N GLN A 785 -31.34 33.93 5.89
CA GLN A 785 -32.09 33.73 4.64
C GLN A 785 -32.07 32.29 4.09
N ASN A 786 -31.83 31.26 4.93
CA ASN A 786 -31.88 29.87 4.48
C ASN A 786 -33.31 29.33 4.43
N SER A 787 -33.88 29.25 3.22
CA SER A 787 -35.28 28.81 3.02
C SER A 787 -35.55 27.36 3.44
N VAL A 788 -34.55 26.46 3.31
CA VAL A 788 -34.73 25.04 3.63
C VAL A 788 -34.85 24.86 5.14
N ILE A 789 -33.91 25.43 5.90
CA ILE A 789 -33.92 25.40 7.37
C ILE A 789 -35.20 26.05 7.91
N ILE A 790 -35.61 27.20 7.35
CA ILE A 790 -36.86 27.87 7.74
C ILE A 790 -38.06 26.93 7.53
N SER A 791 -38.14 26.24 6.38
CA SER A 791 -39.22 25.30 6.11
C SER A 791 -39.21 24.08 7.04
N LEU A 792 -38.02 23.56 7.39
CA LEU A 792 -37.86 22.44 8.33
C LEU A 792 -38.34 22.82 9.73
N LEU A 793 -37.92 23.98 10.24
CA LEU A 793 -38.35 24.48 11.56
C LEU A 793 -39.86 24.73 11.59
N LEU A 794 -40.44 25.36 10.55
CA LEU A 794 -41.87 25.64 10.48
C LEU A 794 -42.75 24.38 10.34
N ALA A 795 -42.19 23.29 9.80
CA ALA A 795 -42.88 22.00 9.73
C ALA A 795 -43.04 21.35 11.12
N HIS A 796 -42.23 21.74 12.11
CA HIS A 796 -42.29 21.17 13.44
C HIS A 796 -43.59 21.59 14.18
N PRO A 797 -44.34 20.65 14.78
CA PRO A 797 -45.65 20.95 15.36
C PRO A 797 -45.60 21.85 16.60
N ALA A 798 -44.50 21.81 17.36
CA ALA A 798 -44.35 22.54 18.62
C ALA A 798 -43.76 23.95 18.45
N ILE A 799 -43.50 24.42 17.22
CA ILE A 799 -42.85 25.72 17.02
C ILE A 799 -43.77 26.88 17.45
N ASN A 800 -43.21 27.82 18.21
CA ASN A 800 -43.92 28.98 18.72
C ASN A 800 -43.48 30.26 18.00
N LEU A 801 -44.35 30.79 17.14
CA LEU A 801 -44.10 31.99 16.34
C LEU A 801 -44.45 33.29 17.08
N SER A 802 -44.91 33.22 18.33
CA SER A 802 -45.20 34.39 19.17
C SER A 802 -44.02 34.81 20.05
N LEU A 803 -42.94 34.02 20.10
CA LEU A 803 -41.74 34.33 20.87
C LEU A 803 -41.03 35.54 20.29
N ARG A 804 -40.44 36.35 21.17
CA ARG A 804 -39.85 37.64 20.82
C ARG A 804 -38.42 37.72 21.27
N ASP A 805 -37.60 38.36 20.44
CA ASP A 805 -36.27 38.82 20.84
C ASP A 805 -36.34 40.00 21.83
N LYS A 806 -35.19 40.42 22.36
CA LYS A 806 -35.08 41.60 23.25
C LYS A 806 -35.56 42.89 22.59
N GLN A 807 -35.48 43.00 21.26
CA GLN A 807 -35.98 44.14 20.49
C GLN A 807 -37.52 44.11 20.34
N GLY A 808 -38.17 43.01 20.76
CA GLY A 808 -39.61 42.78 20.70
C GLY A 808 -40.11 42.30 19.34
N LEU A 809 -39.20 41.92 18.44
CA LEU A 809 -39.50 41.38 17.12
C LEU A 809 -39.88 39.91 17.25
N THR A 810 -40.92 39.53 16.51
CA THR A 810 -41.34 38.14 16.33
C THR A 810 -40.64 37.58 15.08
N PRO A 811 -40.65 36.26 14.83
CA PRO A 811 -40.06 35.69 13.62
C PRO A 811 -40.61 36.32 12.34
N PHE A 812 -41.92 36.63 12.32
CA PHE A 812 -42.55 37.35 11.21
C PHE A 812 -41.98 38.77 11.04
N ALA A 813 -41.92 39.54 12.13
CA ALA A 813 -41.36 40.89 12.08
C ALA A 813 -39.89 40.87 11.64
N MET A 814 -39.11 39.88 12.09
CA MET A 814 -37.73 39.66 11.65
C MET A 814 -37.67 39.43 10.15
N ALA A 815 -38.48 38.52 9.60
CA ALA A 815 -38.53 38.22 8.16
C ALA A 815 -38.83 39.47 7.32
N MET A 816 -39.72 40.33 7.82
CA MET A 816 -40.02 41.58 7.15
C MET A 816 -38.86 42.58 7.24
N THR A 817 -38.19 42.70 8.39
CA THR A 817 -37.01 43.59 8.52
C THR A 817 -35.82 43.15 7.68
N THR A 818 -35.65 41.83 7.49
CA THR A 818 -34.59 41.25 6.65
C THR A 818 -35.00 41.14 5.17
N ARG A 819 -36.22 41.59 4.81
CA ARG A 819 -36.81 41.54 3.46
C ARG A 819 -36.90 40.12 2.88
N ASN A 820 -37.07 39.12 3.75
CA ASN A 820 -37.28 37.73 3.36
C ASN A 820 -38.77 37.43 3.15
N ASN A 821 -39.28 37.86 1.99
CA ASN A 821 -40.70 37.72 1.63
C ASN A 821 -41.18 36.26 1.64
N LYS A 822 -40.33 35.32 1.21
CA LYS A 822 -40.66 33.88 1.22
C LYS A 822 -40.82 33.33 2.63
N ALA A 823 -39.95 33.74 3.56
CA ALA A 823 -40.10 33.39 4.97
C ALA A 823 -41.38 34.00 5.55
N ALA A 824 -41.68 35.26 5.24
CA ALA A 824 -42.91 35.91 5.66
C ALA A 824 -44.17 35.19 5.14
N GLU A 825 -44.19 34.80 3.86
CA GLU A 825 -45.30 34.03 3.25
C GLU A 825 -45.49 32.66 3.90
N THR A 826 -44.39 31.92 4.13
CA THR A 826 -44.44 30.58 4.76
C THR A 826 -44.87 30.66 6.23
N ILE A 827 -44.44 31.69 6.96
CA ILE A 827 -44.90 31.96 8.33
C ILE A 827 -46.40 32.27 8.33
N ILE A 828 -46.90 33.10 7.43
CA ILE A 828 -48.33 33.43 7.32
C ILE A 828 -49.17 32.21 6.94
N ALA A 829 -48.67 31.36 6.04
CA ALA A 829 -49.33 30.11 5.67
C ALA A 829 -49.54 29.19 6.90
N ARG A 830 -48.62 29.26 7.88
CA ARG A 830 -48.72 28.50 9.14
C ARG A 830 -49.56 29.22 10.19
N GLU A 831 -49.35 30.52 10.37
CA GLU A 831 -50.05 31.38 11.33
C GLU A 831 -50.52 32.69 10.66
N PRO A 832 -51.79 32.75 10.21
CA PRO A 832 -52.34 33.95 9.57
C PRO A 832 -52.39 35.18 10.48
N THR A 833 -52.36 34.99 11.79
CA THR A 833 -52.39 36.07 12.81
C THR A 833 -51.02 36.70 13.06
N ALA A 834 -49.93 36.17 12.48
CA ALA A 834 -48.58 36.67 12.71
C ALA A 834 -48.39 38.18 12.40
N PRO A 835 -48.98 38.76 11.33
CA PRO A 835 -48.87 40.20 11.04
C PRO A 835 -49.60 41.11 12.04
N GLU A 836 -50.55 40.56 12.80
CA GLU A 836 -51.36 41.32 13.79
C GLU A 836 -50.70 41.37 15.18
N GLN A 837 -49.57 40.70 15.36
CA GLN A 837 -48.83 40.73 16.61
C GLN A 837 -48.23 42.13 16.86
N TYR A 838 -48.43 42.65 18.07
CA TYR A 838 -48.03 44.01 18.46
C TYR A 838 -46.66 44.04 19.13
N ASP A 839 -45.80 45.00 18.83
CA ASP A 839 -44.56 45.25 19.56
C ASP A 839 -44.82 45.71 21.02
N ASN A 840 -43.76 45.88 21.82
CA ASN A 840 -43.86 46.37 23.21
C ASN A 840 -44.45 47.79 23.34
N ARG A 841 -44.61 48.51 22.22
CA ARG A 841 -45.22 49.84 22.15
C ARG A 841 -46.66 49.79 21.61
N GLY A 842 -47.24 48.60 21.43
CA GLY A 842 -48.61 48.43 20.97
C GLY A 842 -48.79 48.61 19.46
N ARG A 843 -47.76 48.44 18.64
CA ARG A 843 -47.79 48.67 17.19
C ARG A 843 -47.59 47.34 16.44
N ASN A 844 -48.45 47.03 15.48
CA ASN A 844 -48.19 45.91 14.58
C ASN A 844 -47.12 46.29 13.54
N PHE A 845 -46.71 45.33 12.71
CA PHE A 845 -45.67 45.58 11.72
C PHE A 845 -46.08 46.63 10.67
N LEU A 846 -47.37 46.66 10.28
CA LEU A 846 -47.91 47.68 9.36
C LEU A 846 -47.73 49.10 9.92
N HIS A 847 -48.04 49.32 11.20
CA HIS A 847 -47.83 50.61 11.87
C HIS A 847 -46.36 51.03 11.84
N VAL A 848 -45.44 50.09 12.09
CA VAL A 848 -43.99 50.36 12.07
C VAL A 848 -43.51 50.70 10.65
N ALA A 849 -43.98 49.96 9.64
CA ALA A 849 -43.65 50.22 8.23
C ALA A 849 -44.13 51.60 7.77
N ILE A 850 -45.36 51.99 8.16
CA ILE A 850 -45.94 53.30 7.85
C ILE A 850 -45.15 54.43 8.52
N GLN A 851 -44.82 54.29 9.80
CA GLN A 851 -44.05 55.32 10.54
C GLN A 851 -42.64 55.50 9.99
N LYS A 852 -42.02 54.43 9.47
CA LYS A 852 -40.72 54.48 8.79
C LYS A 852 -40.82 54.94 7.33
N SER A 853 -42.03 55.20 6.82
CA SER A 853 -42.29 55.50 5.41
C SER A 853 -41.78 54.42 4.44
N ASP A 854 -41.81 53.15 4.86
CA ASP A 854 -41.36 52.01 4.04
C ASP A 854 -42.48 51.51 3.12
N ILE A 855 -42.57 52.11 1.94
CA ILE A 855 -43.62 51.84 0.95
C ILE A 855 -43.59 50.38 0.48
N GLU A 856 -42.41 49.77 0.33
CA GLU A 856 -42.27 48.39 -0.18
C GLU A 856 -42.90 47.39 0.79
N SER A 857 -42.55 47.51 2.08
CA SER A 857 -43.15 46.69 3.13
C SER A 857 -44.65 46.90 3.25
N VAL A 858 -45.13 48.14 3.10
CA VAL A 858 -46.57 48.44 3.10
C VAL A 858 -47.27 47.76 1.92
N LEU A 859 -46.74 47.88 0.70
CA LEU A 859 -47.34 47.25 -0.49
C LEU A 859 -47.38 45.72 -0.38
N PHE A 860 -46.35 45.11 0.19
CA PHE A 860 -46.32 43.67 0.44
C PHE A 860 -47.37 43.25 1.49
N LEU A 861 -47.50 43.98 2.61
CA LEU A 861 -48.54 43.67 3.61
C LEU A 861 -49.95 43.85 3.04
N LEU A 862 -50.16 44.83 2.16
CA LEU A 862 -51.42 45.04 1.48
C LEU A 862 -51.74 43.91 0.49
N SER A 863 -50.74 43.37 -0.23
CA SER A 863 -50.96 42.23 -1.13
C SER A 863 -51.38 40.96 -0.38
N ILE A 864 -50.98 40.83 0.90
CA ILE A 864 -51.37 39.73 1.78
C ILE A 864 -52.66 40.02 2.55
N HIS A 865 -53.36 41.12 2.23
CA HIS A 865 -54.67 41.48 2.80
C HIS A 865 -54.64 41.63 4.33
N VAL A 866 -53.54 42.17 4.89
CA VAL A 866 -53.44 42.50 6.33
C VAL A 866 -54.53 43.52 6.71
N ASN A 867 -55.04 43.42 7.94
CA ASN A 867 -56.08 44.30 8.46
C ASN A 867 -55.63 45.78 8.56
N ILE A 868 -56.06 46.59 7.60
CA ILE A 868 -55.79 48.03 7.49
C ILE A 868 -56.61 48.92 8.45
N HIS A 869 -57.51 48.34 9.24
CA HIS A 869 -58.30 49.05 10.25
C HIS A 869 -57.79 48.81 11.68
N SER A 870 -56.70 48.05 11.83
CA SER A 870 -56.07 47.79 13.12
C SER A 870 -55.61 49.10 13.76
N ARG A 871 -56.01 49.34 15.00
CA ARG A 871 -55.57 50.53 15.76
C ARG A 871 -54.31 50.22 16.56
N THR A 872 -53.48 51.24 16.78
CA THR A 872 -52.38 51.16 17.74
C THR A 872 -52.94 50.94 19.16
N GLN A 873 -52.26 50.13 19.97
CA GLN A 873 -52.64 49.86 21.37
C GLN A 873 -52.06 50.89 22.35
N ASP A 874 -51.44 51.94 21.83
CA ASP A 874 -50.95 53.07 22.62
C ASP A 874 -52.10 54.02 23.02
N ALA A 875 -51.78 55.08 23.77
CA ALA A 875 -52.78 56.04 24.24
C ALA A 875 -53.48 56.83 23.11
N SER A 876 -52.97 56.78 21.88
CA SER A 876 -53.49 57.55 20.75
C SER A 876 -54.52 56.77 19.90
N GLN A 877 -54.49 55.44 19.92
CA GLN A 877 -55.43 54.56 19.18
C GLN A 877 -55.60 54.96 17.71
N LEU A 878 -54.49 55.33 17.05
CA LEU A 878 -54.46 55.81 15.68
C LEU A 878 -54.68 54.65 14.71
N THR A 879 -55.34 54.94 13.60
CA THR A 879 -55.49 54.02 12.48
C THR A 879 -54.24 54.10 11.59
N PRO A 880 -54.00 53.12 10.70
CA PRO A 880 -52.88 53.16 9.76
C PRO A 880 -52.93 54.42 8.87
N LEU A 881 -54.13 54.88 8.51
CA LEU A 881 -54.32 56.13 7.77
C LEU A 881 -53.87 57.36 8.58
N HIS A 882 -54.24 57.46 9.86
CA HIS A 882 -53.76 58.54 10.72
C HIS A 882 -52.24 58.55 10.83
N LEU A 883 -51.62 57.38 11.01
CA LEU A 883 -50.16 57.25 11.06
C LEU A 883 -49.50 57.66 9.74
N ALA A 884 -50.09 57.32 8.60
CA ALA A 884 -49.55 57.69 7.28
C ALA A 884 -49.59 59.20 7.06
N VAL A 885 -50.65 59.85 7.56
CA VAL A 885 -50.77 61.32 7.55
C VAL A 885 -49.75 61.95 8.50
N GLU A 886 -49.54 61.40 9.70
CA GLU A 886 -48.51 61.89 10.62
C GLU A 886 -47.08 61.72 10.08
N ALA A 887 -46.83 60.63 9.34
CA ALA A 887 -45.56 60.37 8.68
C ALA A 887 -45.32 61.26 7.45
N GLY A 888 -46.38 61.87 6.90
CA GLY A 888 -46.29 62.78 5.74
C GLY A 888 -46.11 62.08 4.40
N SER A 889 -46.40 60.78 4.29
CA SER A 889 -46.20 60.01 3.05
C SER A 889 -47.47 59.96 2.19
N GLU A 890 -47.54 60.84 1.19
CA GLU A 890 -48.65 60.90 0.23
C GLU A 890 -48.92 59.55 -0.45
N MET A 891 -47.87 58.83 -0.85
CA MET A 891 -47.99 57.55 -1.54
C MET A 891 -48.63 56.48 -0.66
N ILE A 892 -48.25 56.41 0.62
CA ILE A 892 -48.83 55.46 1.57
C ILE A 892 -50.29 55.82 1.83
N VAL A 893 -50.62 57.11 1.99
CA VAL A 893 -52.01 57.56 2.14
C VAL A 893 -52.86 57.14 0.95
N ARG A 894 -52.41 57.37 -0.30
CA ARG A 894 -53.13 56.95 -1.50
C ARG A 894 -53.33 55.43 -1.54
N ASN A 895 -52.29 54.65 -1.28
CA ASN A 895 -52.40 53.19 -1.30
C ASN A 895 -53.31 52.63 -0.21
N LEU A 896 -53.30 53.20 1.01
CA LEU A 896 -54.22 52.79 2.07
C LEU A 896 -55.68 53.11 1.73
N ILE A 897 -55.95 54.28 1.13
CA ILE A 897 -57.29 54.63 0.67
C ILE A 897 -57.76 53.68 -0.44
N LEU A 898 -56.88 53.36 -1.41
CA LEU A 898 -57.17 52.37 -2.45
C LEU A 898 -57.44 50.97 -1.89
N ALA A 899 -56.77 50.60 -0.79
CA ALA A 899 -56.99 49.35 -0.08
C ALA A 899 -58.30 49.32 0.76
N GLY A 900 -59.03 50.44 0.84
CA GLY A 900 -60.31 50.54 1.55
C GLY A 900 -60.25 51.23 2.92
N ALA A 901 -59.18 51.96 3.24
CA ALA A 901 -59.10 52.72 4.50
C ALA A 901 -60.21 53.79 4.56
N ASN A 902 -60.91 53.86 5.69
CA ASN A 902 -61.96 54.84 5.90
C ASN A 902 -61.36 56.23 6.15
N VAL A 903 -61.60 57.15 5.22
CA VAL A 903 -61.07 58.53 5.25
C VAL A 903 -61.64 59.35 6.42
N ASN A 904 -62.84 59.00 6.90
CA ASN A 904 -63.54 59.71 7.97
C ASN A 904 -63.36 59.08 9.36
N ASP A 905 -62.41 58.17 9.54
CA ASP A 905 -62.09 57.65 10.87
C ASP A 905 -61.62 58.77 11.80
N LEU A 906 -61.98 58.65 13.07
CA LEU A 906 -61.73 59.66 14.10
C LEU A 906 -60.71 59.15 15.12
N THR A 907 -59.83 60.05 15.57
CA THR A 907 -59.00 59.82 16.76
C THR A 907 -59.82 59.95 18.05
N LEU A 908 -59.23 59.61 19.21
CA LEU A 908 -59.85 59.82 20.52
C LEU A 908 -60.23 61.29 20.78
N GLN A 909 -59.50 62.25 20.18
CA GLN A 909 -59.77 63.69 20.26
C GLN A 909 -60.81 64.15 19.22
N LYS A 910 -61.51 63.20 18.57
CA LYS A 910 -62.43 63.43 17.45
C LYS A 910 -61.79 64.14 16.25
N GLN A 911 -60.49 63.99 16.05
CA GLN A 911 -59.79 64.57 14.91
C GLN A 911 -59.89 63.63 13.71
N THR A 912 -60.17 64.18 12.54
CA THR A 912 -60.04 63.46 11.25
C THR A 912 -58.60 63.52 10.76
N ALA A 913 -58.28 62.69 9.76
CA ALA A 913 -57.03 62.78 9.00
C ALA A 913 -56.73 64.21 8.49
N LEU A 914 -57.76 64.97 8.10
CA LEU A 914 -57.61 66.36 7.63
C LEU A 914 -57.06 67.29 8.73
N HIS A 915 -57.48 67.11 9.99
CA HIS A 915 -56.97 67.90 11.11
C HIS A 915 -55.50 67.63 11.37
N LEU A 916 -55.07 66.36 11.27
CA LEU A 916 -53.67 65.97 11.46
C LEU A 916 -52.79 66.52 10.33
N ALA A 917 -53.25 66.40 9.07
CA ALA A 917 -52.57 66.97 7.91
C ALA A 917 -52.46 68.51 8.02
N ALA A 918 -53.55 69.17 8.45
CA ALA A 918 -53.59 70.60 8.70
C ALA A 918 -52.70 71.04 9.87
N ALA A 919 -52.43 70.19 10.86
CA ALA A 919 -51.51 70.51 11.95
C ALA A 919 -50.02 70.44 11.54
N LYS A 920 -49.68 69.60 10.55
CA LYS A 920 -48.31 69.30 10.12
C LYS A 920 -47.87 70.02 8.83
N ASP A 921 -48.75 70.84 8.25
CA ASP A 921 -48.56 71.54 6.96
C ASP A 921 -48.42 70.60 5.75
N HIS A 922 -49.16 69.49 5.73
CA HIS A 922 -49.16 68.54 4.62
C HIS A 922 -50.21 68.91 3.56
N SER A 923 -49.97 69.98 2.82
CA SER A 923 -50.90 70.49 1.80
C SER A 923 -51.28 69.46 0.74
N ALA A 924 -50.32 68.68 0.23
CA ALA A 924 -50.58 67.62 -0.76
C ALA A 924 -51.49 66.52 -0.19
N ILE A 925 -51.27 66.10 1.07
CA ILE A 925 -52.12 65.12 1.75
C ILE A 925 -53.53 65.70 1.96
N CYS A 926 -53.66 66.98 2.31
CA CYS A 926 -54.96 67.64 2.37
C CYS A 926 -55.69 67.54 1.03
N SER A 927 -55.04 67.83 -0.09
CA SER A 927 -55.62 67.69 -1.44
C SER A 927 -56.06 66.25 -1.70
N VAL A 928 -55.23 65.25 -1.40
CA VAL A 928 -55.58 63.82 -1.56
C VAL A 928 -56.81 63.44 -0.73
N LEU A 929 -56.88 63.88 0.53
CA LEU A 929 -58.01 63.58 1.41
C LEU A 929 -59.30 64.26 0.90
N ILE A 930 -59.21 65.50 0.40
CA ILE A 930 -60.33 66.25 -0.19
C ILE A 930 -60.83 65.57 -1.47
N GLU A 931 -59.93 65.16 -2.36
CA GLU A 931 -60.25 64.39 -3.58
C GLU A 931 -61.02 63.09 -3.28
N ASN A 932 -60.74 62.47 -2.13
CA ASN A 932 -61.35 61.21 -1.69
C ASN A 932 -62.56 61.40 -0.75
N ASN A 933 -63.26 62.54 -0.85
CA ASN A 933 -64.51 62.84 -0.15
C ASN A 933 -64.42 62.82 1.39
N ILE A 934 -63.32 63.33 1.97
CA ILE A 934 -63.27 63.59 3.42
C ILE A 934 -64.32 64.65 3.81
N ASP A 935 -64.97 64.45 4.95
CA ASP A 935 -65.85 65.46 5.54
C ASP A 935 -65.01 66.56 6.19
N TYR A 936 -64.84 67.66 5.45
CA TYR A 936 -64.03 68.82 5.86
C TYR A 936 -64.71 69.73 6.90
N ASP A 937 -66.01 69.55 7.18
CA ASP A 937 -66.74 70.33 8.18
C ASP A 937 -66.79 69.64 9.56
N LEU A 938 -66.31 68.39 9.67
CA LEU A 938 -66.15 67.74 10.97
C LEU A 938 -65.24 68.56 11.88
N ALA A 939 -65.66 68.66 13.14
CA ALA A 939 -64.96 69.43 14.15
C ALA A 939 -64.36 68.52 15.21
N ASP A 940 -63.18 68.88 15.69
CA ASP A 940 -62.49 68.17 16.78
C ASP A 940 -63.20 68.36 18.14
N SER A 941 -62.63 67.78 19.20
CA SER A 941 -63.14 67.91 20.58
C SER A 941 -63.33 69.36 21.07
N GLY A 942 -62.65 70.34 20.47
CA GLY A 942 -62.79 71.77 20.75
C GLY A 942 -63.76 72.51 19.82
N ILE A 943 -64.48 71.79 18.95
CA ILE A 943 -65.29 72.33 17.85
C ILE A 943 -64.40 73.13 16.86
N ASN A 944 -63.13 72.75 16.72
CA ASN A 944 -62.25 73.33 15.69
C ASN A 944 -62.37 72.48 14.43
N ASN A 945 -62.67 73.12 13.29
CA ASN A 945 -62.48 72.48 11.99
C ASN A 945 -60.99 72.49 11.59
N ALA A 946 -60.64 71.80 10.50
CA ALA A 946 -59.26 71.73 10.02
C ALA A 946 -58.63 73.13 9.73
N LEU A 947 -59.44 74.10 9.30
CA LEU A 947 -58.95 75.47 9.05
C LEU A 947 -58.59 76.21 10.34
N HIS A 948 -59.31 76.01 11.45
CA HIS A 948 -58.91 76.53 12.77
C HIS A 948 -57.52 76.01 13.16
N VAL A 949 -57.25 74.71 12.94
CA VAL A 949 -55.96 74.08 13.27
C VAL A 949 -54.84 74.63 12.38
N ALA A 950 -55.07 74.76 11.07
CA ALA A 950 -54.10 75.35 10.14
C ALA A 950 -53.79 76.81 10.48
N CYS A 951 -54.82 77.61 10.80
CA CYS A 951 -54.69 79.00 11.22
C CYS A 951 -53.95 79.13 12.56
N LEU A 952 -54.23 78.24 13.51
CA LEU A 952 -53.51 78.19 14.78
C LEU A 952 -52.01 77.96 14.58
N LYS A 953 -51.60 77.12 13.62
CA LYS A 953 -50.18 76.85 13.40
C LYS A 953 -49.49 77.87 12.47
N GLY A 954 -50.27 78.63 11.71
CA GLY A 954 -49.78 79.65 10.76
C GLY A 954 -49.37 79.06 9.41
N HIS A 955 -50.02 77.97 9.00
CA HIS A 955 -49.64 77.16 7.86
C HIS A 955 -50.32 77.65 6.58
N LEU A 956 -49.61 78.48 5.82
CA LEU A 956 -50.16 79.16 4.64
C LEU A 956 -50.54 78.20 3.51
N ALA A 957 -49.73 77.16 3.26
CA ALA A 957 -49.96 76.23 2.15
C ALA A 957 -51.21 75.36 2.38
N THR A 958 -51.38 74.83 3.59
CA THR A 958 -52.60 74.12 3.97
C THR A 958 -53.83 75.03 4.05
N CYS A 959 -53.71 76.26 4.57
CA CYS A 959 -54.81 77.23 4.52
C CYS A 959 -55.25 77.53 3.09
N ARG A 960 -54.31 77.62 2.14
CA ARG A 960 -54.60 77.79 0.72
C ARG A 960 -55.41 76.63 0.18
N VAL A 961 -54.91 75.40 0.32
CA VAL A 961 -55.61 74.19 -0.15
C VAL A 961 -57.01 74.10 0.45
N LEU A 962 -57.15 74.28 1.77
CA LEU A 962 -58.45 74.21 2.44
C LEU A 962 -59.43 75.28 1.91
N LEU A 963 -58.98 76.51 1.67
CA LEU A 963 -59.86 77.58 1.20
C LEU A 963 -60.16 77.52 -0.31
N THR A 964 -59.26 76.96 -1.13
CA THR A 964 -59.42 76.93 -2.59
C THR A 964 -60.03 75.63 -3.12
N GLU A 965 -59.68 74.49 -2.51
CA GLU A 965 -60.07 73.16 -3.00
C GLU A 965 -61.27 72.58 -2.23
N SER A 966 -61.67 73.17 -1.10
CA SER A 966 -62.81 72.71 -0.30
C SER A 966 -63.85 73.81 -0.07
N ARG A 967 -65.06 73.42 0.37
CA ARG A 967 -66.11 74.37 0.83
C ARG A 967 -66.18 74.44 2.36
N ILE A 968 -65.04 74.31 3.03
CA ILE A 968 -64.96 74.35 4.49
C ILE A 968 -65.57 75.64 5.04
N ASN A 969 -66.38 75.52 6.10
CA ASN A 969 -66.97 76.68 6.73
C ASN A 969 -65.93 77.53 7.47
N ALA A 970 -65.39 78.53 6.78
CA ALA A 970 -64.39 79.45 7.34
C ALA A 970 -64.96 80.46 8.37
N GLU A 971 -66.28 80.48 8.57
CA GLU A 971 -66.94 81.28 9.62
C GLU A 971 -67.36 80.45 10.83
N ALA A 972 -67.11 79.12 10.81
CA ALA A 972 -67.38 78.24 11.94
C ALA A 972 -66.73 78.79 13.21
N VAL A 973 -67.37 78.61 14.35
CA VAL A 973 -66.88 79.06 15.65
C VAL A 973 -66.61 77.86 16.55
N ASN A 974 -65.47 77.88 17.23
CA ASN A 974 -65.10 76.86 18.19
C ASN A 974 -65.80 77.06 19.56
N MET A 975 -65.47 76.22 20.55
CA MET A 975 -66.03 76.30 21.91
C MET A 975 -65.83 77.66 22.61
N ARG A 976 -64.91 78.50 22.15
CA ARG A 976 -64.67 79.86 22.67
C ARG A 976 -65.37 80.95 21.85
N GLY A 977 -66.25 80.58 20.91
CA GLY A 977 -66.87 81.52 19.98
C GLY A 977 -65.89 82.11 18.96
N GLN A 978 -64.69 81.53 18.81
CA GLN A 978 -63.64 82.04 17.95
C GLN A 978 -63.74 81.39 16.58
N ASN A 979 -63.80 82.21 15.53
CA ASN A 979 -63.63 81.74 14.16
C ASN A 979 -62.13 81.56 13.82
N PRO A 980 -61.78 80.95 12.66
CA PRO A 980 -60.38 80.75 12.27
C PRO A 980 -59.56 82.05 12.25
N LEU A 981 -60.17 83.20 11.93
CA LEU A 981 -59.50 84.50 11.98
C LEU A 981 -59.15 84.92 13.42
N HIS A 982 -60.02 84.69 14.40
CA HIS A 982 -59.70 84.95 15.81
C HIS A 982 -58.50 84.11 16.27
N VAL A 983 -58.48 82.83 15.88
CA VAL A 983 -57.39 81.91 16.19
C VAL A 983 -56.08 82.35 15.50
N LEU A 984 -56.15 82.79 14.25
CA LEU A 984 -55.02 83.39 13.52
C LEU A 984 -54.47 84.63 14.24
N CYS A 985 -55.36 85.49 14.77
CA CYS A 985 -54.99 86.72 15.46
C CYS A 985 -54.35 86.46 16.84
N GLN A 986 -54.64 85.33 17.48
CA GLN A 986 -53.97 84.91 18.71
C GLN A 986 -52.54 84.41 18.46
N HIS A 987 -52.18 84.10 17.21
CA HIS A 987 -50.85 83.62 16.87
C HIS A 987 -49.95 84.73 16.31
N GLY A 988 -48.78 84.93 16.93
CA GLY A 988 -47.76 85.88 16.46
C GLY A 988 -46.75 85.23 15.52
N LYS A 989 -46.98 85.26 14.20
CA LYS A 989 -46.04 84.79 13.16
C LYS A 989 -46.11 85.62 11.87
N GLU A 990 -45.02 85.53 11.09
CA GLU A 990 -44.77 86.27 9.84
C GLU A 990 -45.83 86.03 8.74
N ASN A 991 -46.48 84.86 8.72
CA ASN A 991 -47.47 84.49 7.70
C ASN A 991 -48.90 84.96 7.99
N ALA A 992 -49.19 85.46 9.20
CA ALA A 992 -50.58 85.73 9.60
C ALA A 992 -51.25 86.80 8.71
N ALA A 993 -50.50 87.81 8.27
CA ALA A 993 -51.00 88.79 7.32
C ALA A 993 -51.31 88.16 5.95
N ALA A 994 -50.42 87.32 5.41
CA ALA A 994 -50.64 86.65 4.13
C ALA A 994 -51.83 85.68 4.17
N ILE A 995 -52.01 84.95 5.28
CA ILE A 995 -53.21 84.11 5.49
C ILE A 995 -54.46 84.99 5.53
N PHE A 996 -54.43 86.13 6.21
CA PHE A 996 -55.58 87.05 6.23
C PHE A 996 -55.90 87.63 4.84
N GLU A 997 -54.89 88.03 4.06
CA GLU A 997 -55.13 88.47 2.67
C GLU A 997 -55.76 87.35 1.84
N LEU A 998 -55.33 86.10 2.03
CA LEU A 998 -55.94 84.93 1.39
C LEU A 998 -57.43 84.73 1.80
N PHE A 999 -57.77 84.97 3.06
CA PHE A 999 -59.18 84.97 3.50
C PHE A 999 -60.00 86.01 2.73
N LEU A 1000 -59.45 87.21 2.48
CA LEU A 1000 -60.14 88.26 1.72
C LEU A 1000 -60.17 88.00 0.21
N GLU A 1001 -59.13 87.38 -0.36
CA GLU A 1001 -59.09 86.93 -1.75
C GLU A 1001 -60.21 85.91 -2.03
N CYS A 1002 -60.35 84.91 -1.14
CA CYS A 1002 -61.38 83.88 -1.26
C CYS A 1002 -62.78 84.38 -0.83
N MET A 1003 -62.85 85.27 0.17
CA MET A 1003 -64.12 85.77 0.75
C MET A 1003 -64.06 87.29 1.00
N PRO A 1004 -64.44 88.12 0.00
CA PRO A 1004 -64.37 89.58 0.13
C PRO A 1004 -65.28 90.19 1.23
N GLN A 1005 -66.34 89.48 1.65
CA GLN A 1005 -67.29 89.93 2.69
C GLN A 1005 -67.09 89.22 4.04
N TYR A 1006 -65.88 88.77 4.36
CA TYR A 1006 -65.60 88.07 5.61
C TYR A 1006 -65.87 88.96 6.86
N PRO A 1007 -66.51 88.44 7.93
CA PRO A 1007 -66.90 89.23 9.10
C PRO A 1007 -65.72 89.55 10.02
N ILE A 1008 -64.90 90.54 9.65
CA ILE A 1008 -63.66 90.94 10.38
C ILE A 1008 -63.90 91.60 11.74
N ASN A 1009 -65.13 92.04 12.04
CA ASN A 1009 -65.48 92.77 13.26
C ASN A 1009 -66.35 91.96 14.23
N LYS A 1010 -66.72 90.72 13.89
CA LYS A 1010 -67.52 89.86 14.76
C LYS A 1010 -66.68 89.51 16.01
N PRO A 1011 -67.17 89.75 17.23
CA PRO A 1011 -66.42 89.41 18.44
C PRO A 1011 -66.56 87.93 18.82
N ASP A 1012 -65.60 87.44 19.62
CA ASP A 1012 -65.69 86.12 20.27
C ASP A 1012 -66.60 86.14 21.52
N ILE A 1013 -66.66 85.01 22.26
CA ILE A 1013 -67.55 84.88 23.44
C ILE A 1013 -67.21 85.87 24.57
N GLU A 1014 -65.96 86.33 24.65
CA GLU A 1014 -65.47 87.31 25.63
C GLU A 1014 -65.65 88.75 25.13
N GLY A 1015 -66.13 88.93 23.90
CA GLY A 1015 -66.28 90.24 23.26
C GLY A 1015 -65.02 90.73 22.55
N ASN A 1016 -63.96 89.92 22.45
CA ASN A 1016 -62.71 90.35 21.79
C ASN A 1016 -62.90 90.39 20.28
N SER A 1017 -62.56 91.53 19.66
CA SER A 1017 -62.47 91.60 18.20
C SER A 1017 -61.16 90.97 17.70
N PRO A 1018 -61.11 90.48 16.44
CA PRO A 1018 -59.86 90.01 15.83
C PRO A 1018 -58.74 91.05 15.89
N LEU A 1019 -59.07 92.34 15.72
CA LEU A 1019 -58.12 93.44 15.85
C LEU A 1019 -57.56 93.56 17.28
N LEU A 1020 -58.40 93.42 18.31
CA LEU A 1020 -57.96 93.47 19.70
C LEU A 1020 -57.02 92.30 20.01
N LEU A 1021 -57.36 91.08 19.57
CA LEU A 1021 -56.51 89.90 19.76
C LEU A 1021 -55.14 90.07 19.06
N ALA A 1022 -55.14 90.52 17.80
CA ALA A 1022 -53.90 90.78 17.07
C ALA A 1022 -53.05 91.88 17.72
N TYR A 1023 -53.70 92.91 18.28
CA TYR A 1023 -53.04 94.00 18.99
C TYR A 1023 -52.45 93.54 20.33
N MET A 1024 -53.17 92.72 21.10
CA MET A 1024 -52.70 92.14 22.36
C MET A 1024 -51.45 91.27 22.16
N GLN A 1025 -51.36 90.57 21.02
CA GLN A 1025 -50.19 89.78 20.63
C GLN A 1025 -49.06 90.60 19.97
N GLY A 1026 -49.25 91.91 19.78
CA GLY A 1026 -48.24 92.80 19.19
C GLY A 1026 -48.01 92.62 17.68
N ASN A 1027 -48.91 91.96 16.94
CA ASN A 1027 -48.74 91.69 15.51
C ASN A 1027 -49.09 92.92 14.65
N GLY A 1028 -48.13 93.83 14.48
CA GLY A 1028 -48.33 95.07 13.73
C GLY A 1028 -48.62 94.90 12.23
N ASN A 1029 -48.17 93.81 11.60
CA ASN A 1029 -48.46 93.55 10.18
C ASN A 1029 -49.93 93.18 9.99
N LEU A 1030 -50.41 92.21 10.78
CA LEU A 1030 -51.80 91.77 10.75
C LEU A 1030 -52.74 92.90 11.19
N CYS A 1031 -52.39 93.67 12.23
CA CYS A 1031 -53.17 94.84 12.65
C CYS A 1031 -53.33 95.85 11.50
N ARG A 1032 -52.26 96.11 10.73
CA ARG A 1032 -52.31 97.02 9.56
C ARG A 1032 -53.22 96.48 8.46
N SER A 1033 -53.15 95.19 8.13
CA SER A 1033 -54.05 94.58 7.14
C SER A 1033 -55.51 94.60 7.60
N LEU A 1034 -55.80 94.27 8.86
CA LEU A 1034 -57.16 94.35 9.43
C LEU A 1034 -57.71 95.79 9.38
N VAL A 1035 -56.90 96.79 9.73
CA VAL A 1035 -57.30 98.20 9.69
C VAL A 1035 -57.53 98.67 8.24
N ARG A 1036 -56.69 98.24 7.28
CA ARG A 1036 -56.92 98.51 5.84
C ARG A 1036 -58.24 97.91 5.35
N ALA A 1037 -58.59 96.71 5.83
CA ALA A 1037 -59.85 96.04 5.54
C ALA A 1037 -61.08 96.68 6.21
N GLY A 1038 -60.89 97.64 7.13
CA GLY A 1038 -61.98 98.35 7.81
C GLY A 1038 -62.33 97.81 9.19
N ALA A 1039 -61.36 97.29 9.95
CA ALA A 1039 -61.57 96.91 11.34
C ALA A 1039 -61.91 98.12 12.23
N CYS A 1040 -62.85 97.95 13.17
CA CYS A 1040 -63.25 99.00 14.12
C CYS A 1040 -62.22 99.14 15.25
N LEU A 1041 -61.55 100.29 15.34
CA LEU A 1041 -60.51 100.54 16.34
C LEU A 1041 -61.07 100.72 17.77
N GLY A 1042 -62.28 101.27 17.90
CA GLY A 1042 -62.89 101.61 19.20
C GLY A 1042 -63.70 100.49 19.84
N ALA A 1043 -63.70 99.28 19.28
CA ALA A 1043 -64.45 98.14 19.83
C ALA A 1043 -63.89 97.74 21.21
N CYS A 1044 -64.78 97.52 22.17
CA CYS A 1044 -64.44 97.07 23.52
C CYS A 1044 -64.93 95.65 23.74
N ASN A 1045 -64.14 94.84 24.45
CA ASN A 1045 -64.59 93.53 24.92
C ASN A 1045 -65.52 93.66 26.15
N GLN A 1046 -66.03 92.54 26.66
CA GLN A 1046 -66.94 92.54 27.82
C GLN A 1046 -66.28 93.10 29.10
N ALA A 1047 -64.95 93.05 29.21
CA ALA A 1047 -64.18 93.64 30.29
C ALA A 1047 -63.91 95.15 30.11
N GLY A 1048 -64.40 95.77 29.02
CA GLY A 1048 -64.16 97.18 28.70
C GLY A 1048 -62.76 97.48 28.15
N VAL A 1049 -62.01 96.46 27.74
CA VAL A 1049 -60.67 96.57 27.16
C VAL A 1049 -60.77 96.82 25.65
N ASN A 1050 -59.95 97.74 25.15
CA ASN A 1050 -59.79 98.10 23.74
C ASN A 1050 -58.30 98.40 23.45
N ILE A 1051 -57.96 98.64 22.18
CA ILE A 1051 -56.56 98.88 21.79
C ILE A 1051 -55.95 100.17 22.38
N PHE A 1052 -56.77 101.07 22.94
CA PHE A 1052 -56.31 102.33 23.53
C PHE A 1052 -56.01 102.23 25.03
N ASN A 1053 -56.66 101.32 25.74
CA ASN A 1053 -56.43 101.11 27.17
C ASN A 1053 -55.56 99.88 27.47
N TYR A 1054 -55.40 98.96 26.51
CA TYR A 1054 -54.51 97.82 26.65
C TYR A 1054 -53.05 98.23 26.46
N GLN A 1055 -52.17 97.82 27.37
CA GLN A 1055 -50.74 98.14 27.31
C GLN A 1055 -49.97 97.07 26.55
N VAL A 1056 -49.37 97.43 25.42
CA VAL A 1056 -48.45 96.59 24.64
C VAL A 1056 -47.01 97.04 24.91
N ALA A 1057 -46.04 96.15 24.72
CA ALA A 1057 -44.61 96.39 24.99
C ALA A 1057 -44.04 97.68 24.36
N THR A 1058 -44.60 98.14 23.23
CA THR A 1058 -44.23 99.43 22.62
C THR A 1058 -45.47 100.29 22.37
N LYS A 1059 -45.47 101.51 22.94
CA LYS A 1059 -46.51 102.52 22.63
C LYS A 1059 -46.50 102.94 21.16
N GLN A 1060 -45.37 102.74 20.47
CA GLN A 1060 -45.20 103.01 19.05
C GLN A 1060 -46.15 102.21 18.15
N LEU A 1061 -46.61 101.02 18.56
CA LEU A 1061 -47.53 100.22 17.74
C LEU A 1061 -48.87 100.94 17.53
N LEU A 1062 -49.47 101.48 18.59
CA LEU A 1062 -50.73 102.23 18.51
C LEU A 1062 -50.54 103.53 17.73
N VAL A 1063 -49.46 104.26 18.02
CA VAL A 1063 -49.15 105.54 17.35
C VAL A 1063 -48.97 105.33 15.85
N ARG A 1064 -48.18 104.32 15.43
CA ARG A 1064 -48.00 103.99 14.01
C ARG A 1064 -49.30 103.51 13.35
N LEU A 1065 -50.11 102.69 14.02
CA LEU A 1065 -51.40 102.26 13.48
C LEU A 1065 -52.33 103.46 13.21
N LEU A 1066 -52.37 104.43 14.14
CA LEU A 1066 -53.16 105.65 14.01
C LEU A 1066 -52.61 106.62 12.96
N ASP A 1067 -51.29 106.70 12.80
CA ASP A 1067 -50.63 107.54 11.81
C ASP A 1067 -50.87 107.04 10.38
N PHE A 1068 -50.72 105.73 10.16
CA PHE A 1068 -50.90 105.08 8.85
C PHE A 1068 -52.36 104.72 8.48
N LEU A 1069 -53.36 105.30 9.16
CA LEU A 1069 -54.78 105.11 8.80
C LEU A 1069 -55.03 105.57 7.34
N PRO A 1070 -55.51 104.69 6.44
CA PRO A 1070 -55.70 105.03 5.03
C PRO A 1070 -56.99 105.80 4.76
N LYS A 1071 -58.02 105.62 5.58
CA LYS A 1071 -59.35 106.25 5.48
C LYS A 1071 -59.99 106.35 6.86
N GLU A 1072 -61.10 107.08 6.96
CA GLU A 1072 -61.89 107.15 8.20
C GLU A 1072 -62.37 105.73 8.60
N PRO A 1073 -62.03 105.25 9.81
CA PRO A 1073 -62.43 103.92 10.27
C PRO A 1073 -63.92 103.88 10.69
N PRO A 1074 -64.56 102.70 10.69
CA PRO A 1074 -65.93 102.55 11.19
C PRO A 1074 -66.04 102.99 12.64
N TRP A 1075 -67.11 103.73 12.96
CA TRP A 1075 -67.33 104.23 14.30
C TRP A 1075 -67.69 103.11 15.27
N SER A 1076 -67.11 103.17 16.46
CA SER A 1076 -67.52 102.31 17.57
C SER A 1076 -68.85 102.81 18.15
N ASP A 1077 -69.72 101.89 18.54
CA ASP A 1077 -70.92 102.20 19.31
C ASP A 1077 -70.78 101.71 20.76
N GLY A 1078 -71.45 102.39 21.69
CA GLY A 1078 -71.38 102.09 23.11
C GLY A 1078 -72.06 103.13 23.99
N ASP A 1079 -72.23 102.80 25.27
CA ASP A 1079 -72.96 103.63 26.24
C ASP A 1079 -72.06 104.40 27.21
N ILE A 1080 -70.74 104.26 27.07
CA ILE A 1080 -69.73 104.93 27.90
C ILE A 1080 -68.70 105.68 27.04
N CYS A 1081 -68.19 106.79 27.57
CA CYS A 1081 -67.05 107.50 26.99
C CYS A 1081 -65.78 106.64 27.14
N LEU A 1082 -65.13 106.31 26.02
CA LEU A 1082 -63.95 105.42 25.99
C LEU A 1082 -62.68 106.03 26.60
N GLU A 1083 -62.70 107.31 26.99
CA GLU A 1083 -61.57 107.99 27.61
C GLU A 1083 -61.76 108.16 29.12
N CYS A 1084 -62.92 108.63 29.58
CA CYS A 1084 -63.18 108.93 30.99
C CYS A 1084 -64.16 107.98 31.69
N GLY A 1085 -64.73 107.00 30.99
CA GLY A 1085 -65.64 106.00 31.54
C GLY A 1085 -67.06 106.49 31.88
N ASN A 1086 -67.36 107.78 31.69
CA ASN A 1086 -68.69 108.34 31.98
C ASN A 1086 -69.77 107.77 31.06
N LYS A 1087 -70.90 107.34 31.63
CA LYS A 1087 -72.09 106.90 30.88
C LYS A 1087 -72.72 108.07 30.10
N PHE A 1088 -73.10 107.80 28.86
CA PHE A 1088 -73.86 108.75 28.05
C PHE A 1088 -75.31 108.79 28.53
N GLY A 1089 -75.86 110.00 28.66
CA GLY A 1089 -77.24 110.23 29.06
C GLY A 1089 -77.71 111.57 28.52
N ILE A 1090 -78.84 112.07 29.02
CA ILE A 1090 -79.49 113.28 28.49
C ILE A 1090 -78.58 114.53 28.56
N LYS A 1091 -77.72 114.62 29.59
CA LYS A 1091 -76.77 115.74 29.79
C LYS A 1091 -75.43 115.59 29.06
N THR A 1092 -75.09 114.39 28.59
CA THR A 1092 -73.78 114.05 28.01
C THR A 1092 -73.96 113.48 26.61
N ARG A 1093 -73.79 114.32 25.58
CA ARG A 1093 -73.93 113.90 24.17
C ARG A 1093 -72.77 112.98 23.74
N LYS A 1094 -73.12 111.99 22.90
CA LYS A 1094 -72.17 111.11 22.21
C LYS A 1094 -71.43 111.92 21.13
N HIS A 1095 -70.11 111.87 21.12
CA HIS A 1095 -69.26 112.41 20.06
C HIS A 1095 -68.30 111.33 19.56
N HIS A 1096 -68.06 111.27 18.26
CA HIS A 1096 -67.08 110.36 17.69
C HIS A 1096 -65.82 111.13 17.29
N CYS A 1097 -64.66 110.60 17.65
CA CYS A 1097 -63.40 111.11 17.15
C CYS A 1097 -63.30 110.83 15.65
N ARG A 1098 -63.19 111.88 14.82
CA ARG A 1098 -63.16 111.74 13.36
C ARG A 1098 -61.90 111.05 12.81
N HIS A 1099 -60.87 110.91 13.65
CA HIS A 1099 -59.63 110.22 13.31
C HIS A 1099 -59.68 108.70 13.59
N CYS A 1100 -59.91 108.30 14.85
CA CYS A 1100 -59.88 106.90 15.27
C CYS A 1100 -61.25 106.22 15.45
N GLY A 1101 -62.37 106.94 15.26
CA GLY A 1101 -63.72 106.39 15.39
C GLY A 1101 -64.19 106.11 16.82
N ARG A 1102 -63.40 106.43 17.85
CA ARG A 1102 -63.76 106.24 19.27
C ARG A 1102 -64.96 107.11 19.67
N ILE A 1103 -65.82 106.56 20.53
CA ILE A 1103 -66.93 107.27 21.15
C ILE A 1103 -66.51 107.97 22.47
N LEU A 1104 -66.78 109.27 22.57
CA LEU A 1104 -66.27 110.18 23.58
C LEU A 1104 -67.32 111.21 24.04
N CYS A 1105 -67.12 111.79 25.22
CA CYS A 1105 -67.90 112.93 25.71
C CYS A 1105 -67.30 114.25 25.24
N ALA A 1106 -68.09 115.33 25.27
CA ALA A 1106 -67.66 116.65 24.78
C ALA A 1106 -66.35 117.16 25.40
N LYS A 1107 -66.08 116.86 26.69
CA LYS A 1107 -64.84 117.25 27.39
C LYS A 1107 -63.62 116.47 26.89
N CYS A 1108 -63.79 115.21 26.49
CA CYS A 1108 -62.69 114.36 26.02
C CYS A 1108 -62.41 114.51 24.51
N SER A 1109 -63.24 115.29 23.80
CA SER A 1109 -63.13 115.56 22.36
C SER A 1109 -63.12 117.07 22.07
N GLU A 1110 -62.56 117.87 22.96
CA GLU A 1110 -62.60 119.35 22.89
C GLU A 1110 -61.63 119.92 21.84
N LYS A 1111 -60.68 119.11 21.35
CA LYS A 1111 -59.67 119.53 20.38
C LYS A 1111 -60.22 119.43 18.95
N ASP A 1112 -60.09 120.53 18.20
CA ASP A 1112 -60.52 120.64 16.81
C ASP A 1112 -59.29 120.85 15.89
N ILE A 1113 -59.11 119.98 14.90
CA ILE A 1113 -58.00 120.04 13.92
C ILE A 1113 -58.46 119.54 12.54
N PRO A 1114 -57.99 120.10 11.42
CA PRO A 1114 -58.23 119.51 10.10
C PRO A 1114 -57.45 118.20 9.94
N ILE A 1115 -58.07 117.17 9.35
CA ILE A 1115 -57.44 115.87 9.07
C ILE A 1115 -57.20 115.76 7.57
N LEU A 1116 -56.06 116.30 7.12
CA LEU A 1116 -55.70 116.40 5.70
C LEU A 1116 -55.62 115.01 5.03
N LYS A 1117 -55.13 113.98 5.75
CA LYS A 1117 -55.03 112.61 5.21
C LYS A 1117 -56.37 111.95 4.89
N PHE A 1118 -57.47 112.47 5.43
CA PHE A 1118 -58.84 112.02 5.12
C PHE A 1118 -59.57 113.01 4.20
N ASN A 1119 -58.87 114.00 3.61
CA ASN A 1119 -59.45 115.12 2.86
C ASN A 1119 -60.45 115.98 3.67
N LEU A 1120 -60.28 116.03 5.00
CA LEU A 1120 -61.11 116.85 5.90
C LEU A 1120 -60.43 118.19 6.18
N ASN A 1121 -60.67 119.17 5.32
CA ASN A 1121 -60.06 120.51 5.40
C ASN A 1121 -60.67 121.40 6.50
N LYS A 1122 -61.88 121.09 6.97
CA LYS A 1122 -62.52 121.80 8.09
C LYS A 1122 -62.03 121.21 9.41
N PRO A 1123 -61.82 122.04 10.45
CA PRO A 1123 -61.48 121.53 11.77
C PRO A 1123 -62.58 120.60 12.27
N VAL A 1124 -62.19 119.37 12.65
CA VAL A 1124 -63.09 118.32 13.15
C VAL A 1124 -62.63 117.86 14.53
N ARG A 1125 -63.59 117.40 15.35
CA ARG A 1125 -63.30 116.92 16.70
C ARG A 1125 -62.47 115.65 16.69
N VAL A 1126 -61.37 115.70 17.45
CA VAL A 1126 -60.49 114.56 17.69
C VAL A 1126 -60.27 114.35 19.19
N CYS A 1127 -59.90 113.12 19.57
CA CYS A 1127 -59.51 112.83 20.94
C CYS A 1127 -58.08 113.32 21.22
N GLY A 1128 -57.71 113.43 22.51
CA GLY A 1128 -56.37 113.86 22.91
C GLY A 1128 -55.26 113.02 22.27
N VAL A 1129 -55.38 111.69 22.31
CA VAL A 1129 -54.41 110.77 21.69
C VAL A 1129 -54.26 111.04 20.18
N CYS A 1130 -55.35 111.23 19.46
CA CYS A 1130 -55.31 111.51 18.02
C CYS A 1130 -54.81 112.92 17.71
N PHE A 1131 -55.08 113.90 18.56
CA PHE A 1131 -54.53 115.24 18.44
C PHE A 1131 -53.00 115.20 18.55
N ASP A 1132 -52.46 114.47 19.53
CA ASP A 1132 -51.02 114.31 19.71
C ASP A 1132 -50.39 113.60 18.50
N VAL A 1133 -50.99 112.50 18.02
CA VAL A 1133 -50.51 111.78 16.82
C VAL A 1133 -50.55 112.66 15.56
N LEU A 1134 -51.59 113.48 15.37
CA LEU A 1134 -51.74 114.34 14.19
C LEU A 1134 -50.83 115.57 14.20
N THR A 1135 -50.38 116.02 15.38
CA THR A 1135 -49.56 117.23 15.53
C THR A 1135 -48.06 116.94 15.68
N LEU A 1136 -47.71 115.87 16.40
CA LEU A 1136 -46.33 115.49 16.70
C LEU A 1136 -45.81 114.33 15.82
N GLY A 1137 -46.70 113.70 15.04
CA GLY A 1137 -46.39 112.55 14.19
C GLY A 1137 -45.97 111.31 14.99
N ALA A 1138 -45.31 110.35 14.32
CA ALA A 1138 -44.76 109.15 14.95
C ALA A 1138 -43.67 109.42 16.02
N SER A 1139 -43.30 110.68 16.24
CA SER A 1139 -42.38 111.19 17.26
C SER A 1139 -43.06 111.59 18.59
N ALA A 1140 -44.39 111.50 18.71
CA ALA A 1140 -45.06 111.56 20.01
C ALA A 1140 -44.82 110.25 20.78
N THR A 1141 -43.95 110.33 21.79
CA THR A 1141 -43.50 109.30 22.75
C THR A 1141 -42.55 108.23 22.22
#